data_AF-A0A2M8Q394-F1
#
_entry.id   AF-A0A2M8Q394-F1
#
_cell.length_a   1.000
_cell.length_b   1.000
_cell.length_c   1.000
_cell.angle_alpha   90.00
_cell.angle_beta   90.00
_cell.angle_gamma   90.00
#
_symmetry.space_group_name_H-M   'P 1'
#
loop_
_entity.id
_entity.type
_entity.pdbx_description
1 polymer ?
#
loop_
_entity_poly.entity_id
_entity_poly.type
_entity_poly.pdbx_seq_one_letter_code
_entity_poly.pdbx_strand_id
1 'polypeptide(L)'
;MSFMRRYFWWIILGSGLFAIAFGVALLLATQNELDFATRGWEIATRDRPMPIRPLPIAGINVELTQYDEEALDAQLEAIASLGFVQVRQPIYWALLEPEEGEYDWSVYDHIIQAVDEHPQLELIAVLDGTPEWARSRLAPEHPFAPPASVSAFGTFAANFAARYRDQIDYYQIWDEPNLRSHWGNTDPEPAIYTAMLQVSYTAIHNNDPTATVIAAALAPTIERGPANYNEIEYLNAIYTHGGGDYFDAAAGKPYGYNTSAYDRHIGNFNFSRIILMRETLIAHGDADKPIWASNFGWNHLPEDWVGPPSIWGQVSAEQQVQYTKDAFQRAIEEWPWLAGLVLQHWQPDAPADDPIQGFAIAPSPERWVNAVPNIKALQPSFYPVDPNNPYQEFEGYWQFGPLGADALPISDITENPEQVENRVDITFYGTNFGLLVRRYDVITGYYIVEIDGQPANALPRNRQGEAQIVLKAVGSGEALDLIEVARDLEKGIHTATIFHRPRQGDDAWGLAGIAVGVAPDVSSNEHFFLFAYGLIAAGLLSTIIAAWRLPWGSVRFPSRQTLQNGVDLTLTLTFSAIFVLGSALTWGDAFTALLKRDPLAILLTLATIGIAFISPIAILSVLSLFAFAIIVFNRPLMGLLATLFWSMFFASTIDAYIRLIATVEAMLFISLLATIGRGLYDWAKLRRQEEHFNWLQAFFIASDTLLKRLIPIDLGVLALFALGTFSITWADLRPEAMHELRVMIIGPTLFYILLRSLRFSASDLSLLIDTAIIGGMIIALIGLKNYFTNDAVVLADGSRRLIAVYGSPNAVALQLGRILPFTLAYAIVPLSAWRRGFGLITTAILGIAFLLTQSLGGIVIGMPLTVAMLLLTWQGQRAWRWIVSMGIMGFLALIPLSRLIPRLRNLTDFNSATTVFRINVWRSTLELLRENPLTGVGLDQFLYAYRSRYIMPEGAADPNLSHPHNILLEHWVRFGIWGIVAFLYTQWHFWKTVLHLLRPIRLKQGHLWAILLGCIGSMTYTLAHGLVDAGIAFINLSYFYVFLLGALTIILNLEQTLLPSSQDNEL
;
A
#
# COMPACT_ATOMS: atom_id res chain seq x y z
N MET A 1 -24.80 38.59 32.83
CA MET A 1 -24.08 37.30 32.92
C MET A 1 -24.83 36.10 32.29
N SER A 2 -26.17 36.00 32.33
CA SER A 2 -26.90 34.85 31.74
C SER A 2 -26.90 34.81 30.20
N PHE A 3 -26.79 35.96 29.53
CA PHE A 3 -26.75 36.05 28.06
C PHE A 3 -25.44 35.50 27.47
N MET A 4 -24.27 35.92 27.98
CA MET A 4 -22.97 35.43 27.52
C MET A 4 -22.80 33.92 27.70
N ARG A 5 -23.30 33.35 28.81
CA ARG A 5 -23.25 31.89 29.05
C ARG A 5 -24.07 31.08 28.03
N ARG A 6 -25.14 31.67 27.48
CA ARG A 6 -26.05 31.00 26.54
C ARG A 6 -25.48 30.89 25.13
N TYR A 7 -24.63 31.85 24.71
CA TYR A 7 -24.01 31.90 23.39
C TYR A 7 -22.54 31.48 23.36
N PHE A 8 -21.88 31.37 24.51
CA PHE A 8 -20.47 30.97 24.61
C PHE A 8 -20.17 29.67 23.83
N TRP A 9 -20.98 28.63 24.01
CA TRP A 9 -20.78 27.36 23.29
C TRP A 9 -21.16 27.43 21.81
N TRP A 10 -22.10 28.31 21.43
CA TRP A 10 -22.40 28.57 20.01
C TRP A 10 -21.24 29.29 19.32
N ILE A 11 -20.58 30.20 20.03
CA ILE A 11 -19.38 30.88 19.54
C ILE A 11 -18.23 29.87 19.41
N ILE A 12 -18.00 28.99 20.40
CA ILE A 12 -16.97 27.95 20.28
C ILE A 12 -17.29 26.97 19.14
N LEU A 13 -18.56 26.59 18.95
CA LEU A 13 -18.95 25.75 17.81
C LEU A 13 -18.66 26.47 16.48
N GLY A 14 -19.05 27.73 16.35
CA GLY A 14 -18.79 28.53 15.16
C GLY A 14 -17.30 28.72 14.89
N SER A 15 -16.50 29.00 15.93
CA SER A 15 -15.04 29.10 15.85
C SER A 15 -14.39 27.76 15.50
N GLY A 16 -14.88 26.65 16.04
CA GLY A 16 -14.40 25.30 15.71
C GLY A 16 -14.68 24.92 14.27
N LEU A 17 -15.89 25.16 13.77
CA LEU A 17 -16.25 24.96 12.37
C LEU A 17 -15.46 25.88 11.42
N PHE A 18 -15.25 27.15 11.81
CA PHE A 18 -14.41 28.07 11.06
C PHE A 18 -12.95 27.60 11.00
N ALA A 19 -12.39 27.13 12.12
CA ALA A 19 -11.03 26.58 12.16
C ALA A 19 -10.89 25.34 11.26
N ILE A 20 -11.89 24.47 11.20
CA ILE A 20 -11.92 23.34 10.26
C ILE A 20 -11.94 23.85 8.81
N ALA A 21 -12.87 24.74 8.47
CA ALA A 21 -13.00 25.27 7.11
C ALA A 21 -11.73 26.00 6.65
N PHE A 22 -11.13 26.81 7.54
CA PHE A 22 -9.88 27.51 7.28
C PHE A 22 -8.70 26.53 7.14
N GLY A 23 -8.61 25.51 8.01
CA GLY A 23 -7.60 24.46 7.89
C GLY A 23 -7.71 23.67 6.58
N VAL A 24 -8.93 23.34 6.14
CA VAL A 24 -9.15 22.68 4.83
C VAL A 24 -8.78 23.61 3.67
N ALA A 25 -9.17 24.88 3.71
CA ALA A 25 -8.80 25.85 2.68
C ALA A 25 -7.28 26.05 2.59
N LEU A 26 -6.59 26.11 3.74
CA LEU A 26 -5.13 26.18 3.79
C LEU A 26 -4.51 24.91 3.22
N LEU A 27 -5.01 23.73 3.58
CA LEU A 27 -4.53 22.45 3.05
C LEU A 27 -4.63 22.40 1.51
N LEU A 28 -5.76 22.83 0.96
CA LEU A 28 -5.96 22.90 -0.50
C LEU A 28 -5.04 23.95 -1.16
N ALA A 29 -4.84 25.10 -0.51
CA ALA A 29 -3.94 26.14 -1.01
C ALA A 29 -2.47 25.66 -1.03
N THR A 30 -2.02 25.03 0.06
CA THR A 30 -0.68 24.45 0.16
C THR A 30 -0.48 23.31 -0.84
N GLN A 31 -1.50 22.46 -1.06
CA GLN A 31 -1.44 21.43 -2.10
C GLN A 31 -1.30 22.06 -3.49
N ASN A 32 -2.09 23.07 -3.83
CA ASN A 32 -1.99 23.75 -5.13
C ASN A 32 -0.61 24.43 -5.33
N GLU A 33 -0.04 25.04 -4.29
CA GLU A 33 1.29 25.64 -4.34
C GLU A 33 2.38 24.57 -4.52
N LEU A 34 2.25 23.45 -3.82
CA LEU A 34 3.14 22.30 -3.98
C LEU A 34 3.05 21.75 -5.41
N ASP A 35 1.85 21.47 -5.90
CA ASP A 35 1.61 20.96 -7.26
C ASP A 35 2.21 21.90 -8.32
N PHE A 36 2.11 23.22 -8.11
CA PHE A 36 2.75 24.20 -8.98
C PHE A 36 4.28 24.14 -8.89
N ALA A 37 4.83 24.07 -7.68
CA ALA A 37 6.28 24.05 -7.44
C ALA A 37 6.95 22.75 -7.91
N THR A 38 6.24 21.63 -7.92
CA THR A 38 6.77 20.31 -8.31
C THR A 38 6.22 19.82 -9.65
N ARG A 39 5.52 20.65 -10.42
CA ARG A 39 4.97 20.23 -11.72
C ARG A 39 6.09 19.80 -12.67
N GLY A 40 5.92 18.62 -13.27
CA GLY A 40 6.89 18.01 -14.18
C GLY A 40 8.13 17.45 -13.49
N TRP A 41 8.25 17.60 -12.17
CA TRP A 41 9.31 17.00 -11.38
C TRP A 41 8.98 15.52 -11.16
N GLU A 42 9.85 14.64 -11.65
CA GLU A 42 9.72 13.20 -11.43
C GLU A 42 10.98 12.64 -10.74
N ILE A 43 10.81 11.66 -9.86
CA ILE A 43 11.86 11.03 -9.06
C ILE A 43 11.96 9.57 -9.49
N ALA A 44 13.02 9.20 -10.21
CA ALA A 44 13.19 7.86 -10.77
C ALA A 44 13.18 6.71 -9.74
N THR A 45 13.42 7.00 -8.45
CA THR A 45 13.34 6.01 -7.36
C THR A 45 11.91 5.70 -6.91
N ARG A 46 10.91 6.47 -7.37
CA ARG A 46 9.50 6.36 -6.96
C ARG A 46 8.53 6.32 -8.14
N ASP A 47 8.79 7.12 -9.16
CA ASP A 47 7.90 7.32 -10.29
C ASP A 47 8.23 6.32 -11.40
N ARG A 48 7.20 5.56 -11.84
CA ARG A 48 7.31 4.56 -12.91
C ARG A 48 6.02 4.45 -13.72
N PRO A 49 6.12 4.04 -15.00
CA PRO A 49 7.34 3.69 -15.74
C PRO A 49 8.18 4.93 -16.13
N MET A 50 9.45 4.70 -16.47
CA MET A 50 10.45 5.73 -16.79
C MET A 50 11.31 5.31 -17.98
N PRO A 51 11.68 6.22 -18.90
CA PRO A 51 12.60 5.91 -19.97
C PRO A 51 14.00 5.58 -19.44
N ILE A 52 14.72 4.75 -20.18
CA ILE A 52 16.17 4.63 -20.03
C ILE A 52 16.79 5.84 -20.71
N ARG A 53 17.61 6.59 -19.98
CA ARG A 53 18.22 7.82 -20.50
C ARG A 53 19.60 7.52 -21.08
N PRO A 54 19.85 7.79 -22.39
CA PRO A 54 21.21 7.85 -22.90
C PRO A 54 21.94 9.03 -22.24
N LEU A 55 23.12 8.79 -21.68
CA LEU A 55 23.92 9.80 -20.95
C LEU A 55 24.82 10.58 -21.92
N PRO A 56 25.21 11.84 -21.63
CA PRO A 56 24.52 12.98 -21.02
C PRO A 56 23.59 13.74 -22.01
N ILE A 57 22.62 14.52 -21.51
CA ILE A 57 21.60 15.21 -22.34
C ILE A 57 22.06 16.46 -23.09
N ALA A 58 23.31 16.88 -22.91
CA ALA A 58 23.75 18.17 -23.42
C ALA A 58 23.89 18.13 -24.94
N GLY A 59 22.96 18.77 -25.64
CA GLY A 59 22.97 18.85 -27.10
C GLY A 59 23.15 20.26 -27.65
N ILE A 60 23.57 20.36 -28.91
CA ILE A 60 23.65 21.60 -29.66
C ILE A 60 23.15 21.38 -31.10
N ASN A 61 22.35 22.31 -31.62
CA ASN A 61 22.00 22.31 -33.04
C ASN A 61 23.14 22.92 -33.86
N VAL A 62 23.42 22.34 -35.02
CA VAL A 62 24.50 22.74 -35.91
C VAL A 62 24.00 22.87 -37.34
N GLU A 63 24.76 23.59 -38.17
CA GLU A 63 24.61 23.57 -39.63
C GLU A 63 26.00 23.37 -40.24
N LEU A 64 26.46 22.12 -40.24
CA LEU A 64 27.84 21.75 -40.56
C LEU A 64 28.15 21.86 -42.07
N THR A 65 27.12 21.95 -42.93
CA THR A 65 27.31 22.10 -44.39
C THR A 65 27.98 23.41 -44.78
N GLN A 66 28.06 24.39 -43.87
CA GLN A 66 28.69 25.69 -44.11
C GLN A 66 30.23 25.66 -43.97
N TYR A 67 30.81 24.59 -43.42
CA TYR A 67 32.23 24.49 -43.13
C TYR A 67 32.98 23.66 -44.18
N ASP A 68 34.25 24.00 -44.42
CA ASP A 68 35.21 23.12 -45.07
C ASP A 68 35.84 22.14 -44.06
N GLU A 69 36.62 21.19 -44.54
CA GLU A 69 37.18 20.08 -43.74
C GLU A 69 37.97 20.56 -42.51
N GLU A 70 38.85 21.56 -42.66
CA GLU A 70 39.66 22.08 -41.55
C GLU A 70 38.81 22.85 -40.54
N ALA A 71 37.83 23.65 -41.01
CA ALA A 71 36.94 24.37 -40.11
C ALA A 71 35.98 23.42 -39.37
N LEU A 72 35.49 22.37 -40.04
CA LEU A 72 34.56 21.39 -39.49
C LEU A 72 35.14 20.69 -38.26
N ASP A 73 36.33 20.09 -38.39
CA ASP A 73 37.00 19.40 -37.28
C ASP A 73 37.25 20.35 -36.09
N ALA A 74 37.71 21.57 -36.37
CA ALA A 74 37.92 22.59 -35.33
C ALA A 74 36.63 23.00 -34.60
N GLN A 75 35.49 23.07 -35.30
CA GLN A 75 34.21 23.35 -34.66
C GLN A 75 33.72 22.17 -33.81
N LEU A 76 33.85 20.92 -34.30
CA LEU A 76 33.45 19.72 -33.55
C LEU A 76 34.27 19.56 -32.26
N GLU A 77 35.59 19.78 -32.32
CA GLU A 77 36.45 19.80 -31.13
C GLU A 77 36.02 20.90 -30.14
N ALA A 78 35.68 22.09 -30.64
CA ALA A 78 35.21 23.18 -29.79
C ALA A 78 33.87 22.86 -29.11
N ILE A 79 32.93 22.25 -29.85
CA ILE A 79 31.65 21.77 -29.31
C ILE A 79 31.87 20.75 -28.20
N ALA A 80 32.70 19.73 -28.46
CA ALA A 80 33.03 18.69 -27.48
C ALA A 80 33.71 19.28 -26.23
N SER A 81 34.63 20.24 -26.41
CA SER A 81 35.36 20.87 -25.30
C SER A 81 34.47 21.66 -24.32
N LEU A 82 33.31 22.14 -24.79
CA LEU A 82 32.31 22.81 -23.96
C LEU A 82 31.38 21.85 -23.22
N GLY A 83 31.52 20.54 -23.46
CA GLY A 83 30.76 19.48 -22.78
C GLY A 83 29.46 19.10 -23.47
N PHE A 84 29.23 19.54 -24.72
CA PHE A 84 28.15 18.99 -25.54
C PHE A 84 28.50 17.59 -26.01
N VAL A 85 27.51 16.72 -26.04
CA VAL A 85 27.61 15.30 -26.43
C VAL A 85 26.70 15.00 -27.60
N GLN A 86 25.53 15.66 -27.70
CA GLN A 86 24.63 15.46 -28.82
C GLN A 86 24.76 16.60 -29.84
N VAL A 87 24.90 16.26 -31.11
CA VAL A 87 24.97 17.21 -32.22
C VAL A 87 23.76 16.97 -33.12
N ARG A 88 22.87 17.96 -33.24
CA ARG A 88 21.64 17.85 -34.04
C ARG A 88 21.81 18.56 -35.38
N GLN A 89 21.82 17.80 -36.47
CA GLN A 89 22.09 18.27 -37.83
C GLN A 89 20.90 18.00 -38.78
N PRO A 90 20.37 19.03 -39.46
CA PRO A 90 19.46 18.85 -40.58
C PRO A 90 20.08 18.09 -41.75
N ILE A 91 19.37 17.06 -42.22
CA ILE A 91 19.68 16.27 -43.41
C ILE A 91 18.62 16.57 -44.46
N TYR A 92 18.96 17.42 -45.42
CA TYR A 92 18.02 17.85 -46.45
C TYR A 92 17.92 16.81 -47.56
N TRP A 93 16.75 16.18 -47.70
CA TRP A 93 16.50 15.19 -48.76
C TRP A 93 16.78 15.76 -50.16
N ALA A 94 16.50 17.05 -50.37
CA ALA A 94 16.74 17.72 -51.65
C ALA A 94 18.23 17.80 -52.05
N LEU A 95 19.15 17.80 -51.09
CA LEU A 95 20.59 17.76 -51.37
C LEU A 95 21.07 16.34 -51.64
N LEU A 96 20.49 15.35 -50.95
CA LEU A 96 20.86 13.95 -51.08
C LEU A 96 20.29 13.30 -52.34
N GLU A 97 19.09 13.65 -52.79
CA GLU A 97 18.42 13.06 -53.96
C GLU A 97 17.86 14.15 -54.90
N PRO A 98 18.74 14.88 -55.62
CA PRO A 98 18.31 15.97 -56.51
C PRO A 98 17.37 15.51 -57.63
N GLU A 99 17.57 14.29 -58.13
CA GLU A 99 16.71 13.60 -59.11
C GLU A 99 16.27 12.24 -58.55
N GLU A 100 15.05 11.78 -58.91
CA GLU A 100 14.48 10.52 -58.37
C GLU A 100 15.41 9.32 -58.65
N GLY A 101 15.90 8.70 -57.57
CA GLY A 101 16.81 7.55 -57.60
C GLY A 101 18.29 7.88 -57.78
N GLU A 102 18.67 9.14 -57.96
CA GLU A 102 20.07 9.58 -58.08
C GLU A 102 20.54 10.26 -56.79
N TYR A 103 21.36 9.55 -56.00
CA TYR A 103 21.86 10.04 -54.71
C TYR A 103 23.27 10.65 -54.80
N ASP A 104 23.45 11.83 -54.22
CA ASP A 104 24.76 12.44 -53.93
C ASP A 104 25.04 12.44 -52.43
N TRP A 105 25.85 11.48 -51.98
CA TRP A 105 26.21 11.31 -50.57
C TRP A 105 27.41 12.16 -50.14
N SER A 106 28.09 12.86 -51.06
CA SER A 106 29.44 13.42 -50.81
C SER A 106 29.52 14.36 -49.61
N VAL A 107 28.54 15.26 -49.46
CA VAL A 107 28.49 16.24 -48.36
C VAL A 107 28.25 15.56 -47.01
N TYR A 108 27.26 14.67 -46.93
CA TYR A 108 26.89 14.04 -45.66
C TYR A 108 27.81 12.89 -45.27
N ASP A 109 28.42 12.18 -46.24
CA ASP A 109 29.51 11.24 -45.96
C ASP A 109 30.66 11.93 -45.23
N HIS A 110 31.04 13.12 -45.69
CA HIS A 110 32.10 13.90 -45.06
C HIS A 110 31.72 14.34 -43.64
N ILE A 111 30.51 14.89 -43.44
CA ILE A 111 30.05 15.36 -42.13
C ILE A 111 29.91 14.21 -41.14
N ILE A 112 29.27 13.11 -41.54
CA ILE A 112 29.02 11.96 -40.66
C ILE A 112 30.35 11.30 -40.28
N GLN A 113 31.30 11.17 -41.22
CA GLN A 113 32.64 10.69 -40.90
C GLN A 113 33.35 11.62 -39.91
N ALA A 114 33.27 12.94 -40.09
CA ALA A 114 33.89 13.88 -39.17
C ALA A 114 33.29 13.78 -37.76
N VAL A 115 31.99 13.54 -37.61
CA VAL A 115 31.38 13.31 -36.29
C VAL A 115 31.80 11.97 -35.69
N ASP A 116 31.89 10.90 -36.50
CA ASP A 116 32.33 9.55 -36.07
C ASP A 116 33.79 9.54 -35.56
N GLU A 117 34.64 10.43 -36.07
CA GLU A 117 36.02 10.61 -35.59
C GLU A 117 36.10 11.26 -34.18
N HIS A 118 34.98 11.77 -33.67
CA HIS A 118 34.84 12.37 -32.33
C HIS A 118 33.94 11.49 -31.44
N PRO A 119 34.46 10.43 -30.79
CA PRO A 119 33.66 9.42 -30.07
C PRO A 119 32.88 9.94 -28.86
N GLN A 120 33.13 11.18 -28.45
CA GLN A 120 32.37 11.89 -27.42
C GLN A 120 31.11 12.59 -27.97
N LEU A 121 30.88 12.58 -29.29
CA LEU A 121 29.73 13.20 -29.94
C LEU A 121 28.82 12.14 -30.57
N GLU A 122 27.51 12.34 -30.44
CA GLU A 122 26.46 11.53 -31.05
C GLU A 122 25.62 12.40 -31.99
N LEU A 123 25.38 11.91 -33.22
CA LEU A 123 24.61 12.63 -34.22
C LEU A 123 23.11 12.35 -34.09
N ILE A 124 22.31 13.41 -34.02
CA ILE A 124 20.86 13.37 -34.22
C ILE A 124 20.57 13.86 -35.64
N ALA A 125 20.26 12.93 -36.54
CA ALA A 125 19.98 13.22 -37.94
C ALA A 125 18.51 13.63 -38.12
N VAL A 126 18.27 14.86 -38.57
CA VAL A 126 16.91 15.36 -38.82
C VAL A 126 16.60 15.21 -40.31
N LEU A 127 15.84 14.18 -40.67
CA LEU A 127 15.44 13.95 -42.06
C LEU A 127 14.35 14.95 -42.44
N ASP A 128 14.68 15.93 -43.29
CA ASP A 128 13.81 17.07 -43.57
C ASP A 128 13.91 17.54 -45.03
N GLY A 129 12.99 18.42 -45.43
CA GLY A 129 12.91 19.00 -46.77
C GLY A 129 12.46 18.00 -47.84
N THR A 130 12.17 18.50 -49.04
CA THR A 130 11.69 17.66 -50.14
C THR A 130 12.25 18.14 -51.49
N PRO A 131 12.86 17.24 -52.30
CA PRO A 131 13.39 17.57 -53.61
C PRO A 131 12.28 17.99 -54.56
N GLU A 132 12.60 18.82 -55.56
CA GLU A 132 11.62 19.42 -56.47
C GLU A 132 10.68 18.40 -57.12
N TRP A 133 11.22 17.24 -57.51
CA TRP A 133 10.46 16.16 -58.14
C TRP A 133 9.42 15.48 -57.21
N ALA A 134 9.61 15.57 -55.89
CA ALA A 134 8.78 14.89 -54.89
C ALA A 134 7.79 15.82 -54.17
N ARG A 135 7.85 17.14 -54.37
CA ARG A 135 7.04 18.12 -53.61
C ARG A 135 5.54 17.99 -53.88
N SER A 136 4.73 18.28 -52.86
CA SER A 136 3.29 18.43 -52.99
C SER A 136 2.94 19.46 -54.07
N ARG A 137 1.94 19.12 -54.91
CA ARG A 137 1.42 20.02 -55.96
C ARG A 137 0.78 21.29 -55.41
N LEU A 138 0.46 21.33 -54.11
CA LEU A 138 -0.08 22.51 -53.45
C LEU A 138 0.99 23.57 -53.16
N ALA A 139 2.27 23.17 -53.15
CA ALA A 139 3.41 24.05 -52.85
C ALA A 139 4.68 23.64 -53.62
N PRO A 140 4.65 23.62 -54.97
CA PRO A 140 5.74 23.07 -55.79
C PRO A 140 7.08 23.82 -55.63
N GLU A 141 7.00 25.11 -55.29
CA GLU A 141 8.18 25.99 -55.16
C GLU A 141 8.80 26.00 -53.76
N HIS A 142 8.17 25.35 -52.76
CA HIS A 142 8.61 25.46 -51.37
C HIS A 142 9.49 24.26 -50.96
N PRO A 143 10.72 24.47 -50.45
CA PRO A 143 11.65 23.39 -50.12
C PRO A 143 11.17 22.49 -48.98
N PHE A 144 10.39 23.04 -48.05
CA PHE A 144 9.73 22.31 -46.94
C PHE A 144 8.26 21.98 -47.24
N ALA A 145 7.88 21.89 -48.52
CA ALA A 145 6.58 21.31 -48.86
C ALA A 145 6.55 19.83 -48.47
N PRO A 146 5.46 19.32 -47.90
CA PRO A 146 5.38 17.89 -47.63
C PRO A 146 5.50 17.08 -48.94
N PRO A 147 6.01 15.84 -48.87
CA PRO A 147 6.11 14.99 -50.04
C PRO A 147 4.73 14.68 -50.63
N ALA A 148 4.64 14.69 -51.96
CA ALA A 148 3.43 14.23 -52.67
C ALA A 148 3.13 12.75 -52.43
N SER A 149 4.14 11.97 -52.03
CA SER A 149 4.05 10.55 -51.68
C SER A 149 4.83 10.28 -50.40
N VAL A 150 4.14 9.94 -49.31
CA VAL A 150 4.80 9.55 -48.05
C VAL A 150 5.70 8.32 -48.24
N SER A 151 5.36 7.42 -49.17
CA SER A 151 6.19 6.25 -49.48
C SER A 151 7.55 6.62 -50.08
N ALA A 152 7.63 7.72 -50.86
CA ALA A 152 8.90 8.18 -51.40
C ALA A 152 9.83 8.66 -50.27
N PHE A 153 9.29 9.39 -49.30
CA PHE A 153 10.03 9.78 -48.10
C PHE A 153 10.43 8.56 -47.25
N GLY A 154 9.57 7.54 -47.16
CA GLY A 154 9.92 6.26 -46.53
C GLY A 154 11.08 5.53 -47.23
N THR A 155 11.16 5.56 -48.56
CA THR A 155 12.29 5.00 -49.32
C THR A 155 13.58 5.79 -49.08
N PHE A 156 13.50 7.11 -49.04
CA PHE A 156 14.64 7.96 -48.65
C PHE A 156 15.14 7.60 -47.25
N ALA A 157 14.25 7.54 -46.26
CA ALA A 157 14.60 7.15 -44.89
C ALA A 157 15.22 5.75 -44.82
N ALA A 158 14.71 4.79 -45.62
CA ALA A 158 15.28 3.45 -45.74
C ALA A 158 16.73 3.49 -46.25
N ASN A 159 16.97 4.23 -47.33
CA ASN A 159 18.29 4.32 -47.97
C ASN A 159 19.30 5.03 -47.06
N PHE A 160 18.86 6.08 -46.36
CA PHE A 160 19.69 6.79 -45.39
C PHE A 160 20.08 5.88 -44.21
N ALA A 161 19.11 5.21 -43.56
CA ALA A 161 19.39 4.29 -42.46
C ALA A 161 20.24 3.09 -42.89
N ALA A 162 19.98 2.50 -44.06
CA ALA A 162 20.79 1.40 -44.58
C ALA A 162 22.26 1.77 -44.77
N ARG A 163 22.54 3.04 -45.06
CA ARG A 163 23.90 3.56 -45.26
C ARG A 163 24.61 3.87 -43.94
N TYR A 164 23.91 4.48 -42.98
CA TYR A 164 24.53 5.07 -41.78
C TYR A 164 24.19 4.39 -40.45
N ARG A 165 23.51 3.23 -40.48
CA ARG A 165 23.17 2.39 -39.31
C ARG A 165 24.30 2.08 -38.32
N ASP A 166 25.55 2.13 -38.76
CA ASP A 166 26.70 1.83 -37.88
C ASP A 166 27.29 3.12 -37.25
N GLN A 167 26.83 4.31 -37.66
CA GLN A 167 27.29 5.64 -37.18
C GLN A 167 26.19 6.49 -36.56
N ILE A 168 24.91 6.22 -36.84
CA ILE A 168 23.78 7.04 -36.41
C ILE A 168 22.74 6.18 -35.70
N ASP A 169 22.53 6.49 -34.42
CA ASP A 169 21.49 5.84 -33.60
C ASP A 169 20.16 6.62 -33.60
N TYR A 170 20.17 7.94 -33.84
CA TYR A 170 18.99 8.81 -33.65
C TYR A 170 18.52 9.47 -34.95
N TYR A 171 17.28 9.16 -35.34
CA TYR A 171 16.65 9.67 -36.57
C TYR A 171 15.40 10.48 -36.22
N GLN A 172 15.44 11.80 -36.39
CA GLN A 172 14.24 12.65 -36.26
C GLN A 172 13.52 12.76 -37.60
N ILE A 173 12.20 12.49 -37.60
CA ILE A 173 11.38 12.54 -38.81
C ILE A 173 10.69 13.90 -38.92
N TRP A 174 11.23 14.76 -39.79
CA TRP A 174 10.78 16.13 -40.07
C TRP A 174 11.03 17.13 -38.92
N ASP A 175 10.88 18.42 -39.21
CA ASP A 175 10.94 19.51 -38.22
C ASP A 175 9.73 20.44 -38.33
N GLU A 176 9.16 20.84 -37.19
CA GLU A 176 8.03 21.79 -37.08
C GLU A 176 6.85 21.60 -38.06
N PRO A 177 6.36 20.36 -38.30
CA PRO A 177 5.26 20.12 -39.25
C PRO A 177 3.95 20.79 -38.81
N ASN A 178 3.88 21.23 -37.55
CA ASN A 178 2.76 21.97 -36.98
C ASN A 178 2.76 23.46 -37.33
N LEU A 179 3.78 23.98 -38.03
CA LEU A 179 3.82 25.34 -38.56
C LEU A 179 3.57 25.37 -40.07
N ARG A 180 2.73 26.30 -40.51
CA ARG A 180 2.48 26.53 -41.95
C ARG A 180 3.76 26.81 -42.73
N SER A 181 4.69 27.57 -42.16
CA SER A 181 5.96 27.93 -42.81
C SER A 181 6.84 26.72 -43.10
N HIS A 182 6.79 25.68 -42.25
CA HIS A 182 7.56 24.44 -42.41
C HIS A 182 6.72 23.28 -42.98
N TRP A 183 5.58 23.62 -43.58
CA TRP A 183 4.68 22.70 -44.27
C TRP A 183 4.25 23.29 -45.62
N GLY A 184 5.20 23.79 -46.39
CA GLY A 184 4.97 24.31 -47.75
C GLY A 184 4.15 25.60 -47.84
N ASN A 185 4.02 26.38 -46.76
CA ASN A 185 3.02 27.44 -46.64
C ASN A 185 1.57 26.95 -46.83
N THR A 186 1.31 25.69 -46.53
CA THR A 186 -0.02 25.05 -46.48
C THR A 186 -0.47 24.79 -45.04
N ASP A 187 -1.73 24.43 -44.84
CA ASP A 187 -2.23 24.12 -43.50
C ASP A 187 -1.56 22.83 -42.98
N PRO A 188 -1.04 22.78 -41.75
CA PRO A 188 -0.51 21.56 -41.14
C PRO A 188 -1.50 20.39 -41.16
N GLU A 189 -1.04 19.22 -41.61
CA GLU A 189 -1.86 18.01 -41.75
C GLU A 189 -1.33 16.85 -40.88
N PRO A 190 -1.76 16.74 -39.60
CA PRO A 190 -1.25 15.71 -38.69
C PRO A 190 -1.47 14.28 -39.21
N ALA A 191 -2.57 14.03 -39.93
CA ALA A 191 -2.85 12.72 -40.52
C ALA A 191 -1.80 12.31 -41.57
N ILE A 192 -1.37 13.25 -42.42
CA ILE A 192 -0.36 12.99 -43.45
C ILE A 192 1.02 12.83 -42.81
N TYR A 193 1.34 13.68 -41.83
CA TYR A 193 2.56 13.54 -41.05
C TYR A 193 2.62 12.18 -40.33
N THR A 194 1.54 11.73 -39.70
CA THR A 194 1.49 10.40 -39.05
C THR A 194 1.70 9.27 -40.05
N ALA A 195 1.12 9.34 -41.25
CA ALA A 195 1.36 8.35 -42.29
C ALA A 195 2.83 8.35 -42.75
N MET A 196 3.46 9.53 -42.85
CA MET A 196 4.89 9.67 -43.14
C MET A 196 5.76 9.07 -42.03
N LEU A 197 5.44 9.37 -40.78
CA LEU A 197 6.12 8.80 -39.61
C LEU A 197 6.03 7.27 -39.59
N GLN A 198 4.85 6.69 -39.86
CA GLN A 198 4.63 5.25 -39.91
C GLN A 198 5.50 4.55 -40.95
N VAL A 199 5.57 5.08 -42.18
CA VAL A 199 6.38 4.48 -43.24
C VAL A 199 7.87 4.67 -43.00
N SER A 200 8.30 5.81 -42.46
CA SER A 200 9.70 6.07 -42.10
C SER A 200 10.16 5.18 -40.94
N TYR A 201 9.37 5.08 -39.87
CA TYR A 201 9.66 4.20 -38.72
C TYR A 201 9.89 2.76 -39.16
N THR A 202 8.93 2.22 -39.92
CA THR A 202 9.01 0.85 -40.44
C THR A 202 10.21 0.67 -41.37
N ALA A 203 10.49 1.64 -42.23
CA ALA A 203 11.62 1.60 -43.16
C ALA A 203 12.98 1.63 -42.44
N ILE A 204 13.14 2.49 -41.43
CA ILE A 204 14.36 2.63 -40.64
C ILE A 204 14.60 1.33 -39.86
N HIS A 205 13.63 0.86 -39.07
CA HIS A 205 13.81 -0.36 -38.25
C HIS A 205 14.04 -1.65 -39.07
N ASN A 206 13.57 -1.71 -40.32
CA ASN A 206 13.88 -2.82 -41.21
C ASN A 206 15.37 -2.85 -41.65
N ASN A 207 16.05 -1.70 -41.65
CA ASN A 207 17.45 -1.58 -42.04
C ASN A 207 18.39 -1.45 -40.83
N ASP A 208 17.90 -0.83 -39.76
CA ASP A 208 18.55 -0.59 -38.47
C ASP A 208 17.57 -0.88 -37.31
N PRO A 209 17.54 -2.12 -36.80
CA PRO A 209 16.65 -2.51 -35.70
C PRO A 209 16.98 -1.88 -34.34
N THR A 210 18.12 -1.20 -34.21
CA THR A 210 18.60 -0.57 -32.97
C THR A 210 18.39 0.94 -32.94
N ALA A 211 18.07 1.54 -34.09
CA ALA A 211 17.75 2.96 -34.22
C ALA A 211 16.67 3.42 -33.24
N THR A 212 16.80 4.66 -32.77
CA THR A 212 15.75 5.42 -32.09
C THR A 212 15.13 6.39 -33.10
N VAL A 213 13.85 6.20 -33.40
CA VAL A 213 13.08 7.08 -34.28
C VAL A 213 12.34 8.12 -33.44
N ILE A 214 12.74 9.39 -33.60
CA ILE A 214 12.19 10.53 -32.88
C ILE A 214 11.12 11.18 -33.77
N ALA A 215 9.92 11.40 -33.22
CA ALA A 215 8.88 12.17 -33.89
C ALA A 215 9.36 13.63 -34.12
N ALA A 216 8.70 14.35 -35.01
CA ALA A 216 9.09 15.70 -35.38
C ALA A 216 9.14 16.61 -34.16
N ALA A 217 10.16 17.47 -34.10
CA ALA A 217 10.22 18.49 -33.06
C ALA A 217 9.11 19.53 -33.30
N LEU A 218 8.10 19.50 -32.44
CA LEU A 218 6.94 20.39 -32.55
C LEU A 218 7.28 21.80 -32.03
N ALA A 219 6.95 22.81 -32.82
CA ALA A 219 7.13 24.21 -32.45
C ALA A 219 6.10 24.63 -31.39
N PRO A 220 6.47 25.40 -30.35
CA PRO A 220 5.53 25.85 -29.35
C PRO A 220 4.56 26.87 -29.95
N THR A 221 3.26 26.59 -29.88
CA THR A 221 2.21 27.52 -30.31
C THR A 221 0.97 27.44 -29.43
N ILE A 222 0.45 28.59 -29.01
CA ILE A 222 -0.84 28.70 -28.31
C ILE A 222 -1.97 29.08 -29.26
N GLU A 223 -1.68 29.15 -30.56
CA GLU A 223 -2.67 29.45 -31.57
C GLU A 223 -3.71 28.33 -31.68
N ARG A 224 -4.93 28.73 -32.03
CA ARG A 224 -6.07 27.82 -32.28
C ARG A 224 -6.54 27.87 -33.74
N GLY A 225 -5.79 28.58 -34.59
CA GLY A 225 -6.09 28.74 -36.00
C GLY A 225 -5.47 27.62 -36.84
N PRO A 226 -5.90 27.44 -38.10
CA PRO A 226 -5.40 26.36 -38.96
C PRO A 226 -3.97 26.58 -39.47
N ALA A 227 -3.37 27.76 -39.25
CA ALA A 227 -2.04 28.07 -39.77
C ALA A 227 -0.91 27.51 -38.89
N ASN A 228 -1.04 27.59 -37.56
CA ASN A 228 -0.06 27.07 -36.62
C ASN A 228 -0.80 26.20 -35.60
N TYR A 229 -0.63 24.89 -35.71
CA TYR A 229 -1.36 23.90 -34.93
C TYR A 229 -0.69 23.74 -33.56
N ASN A 230 -1.45 23.94 -32.47
CA ASN A 230 -0.96 23.75 -31.10
C ASN A 230 -0.24 22.40 -30.94
N GLU A 231 0.99 22.41 -30.42
CA GLU A 231 1.85 21.24 -30.36
C GLU A 231 1.26 20.09 -29.53
N ILE A 232 0.51 20.41 -28.48
CA ILE A 232 -0.14 19.39 -27.63
C ILE A 232 -1.33 18.78 -28.38
N GLU A 233 -2.14 19.60 -29.04
CA GLU A 233 -3.23 19.11 -29.88
C GLU A 233 -2.72 18.34 -31.11
N TYR A 234 -1.58 18.75 -31.69
CA TYR A 234 -0.93 18.05 -32.81
C TYR A 234 -0.37 16.70 -32.38
N LEU A 235 0.31 16.63 -31.22
CA LEU A 235 0.75 15.36 -30.64
C LEU A 235 -0.42 14.43 -30.33
N ASN A 236 -1.51 14.96 -29.76
CA ASN A 236 -2.76 14.19 -29.58
C ASN A 236 -3.35 13.70 -30.91
N ALA A 237 -3.24 14.51 -31.97
CA ALA A 237 -3.68 14.09 -33.30
C ALA A 237 -2.82 12.95 -33.86
N ILE A 238 -1.49 12.96 -33.64
CA ILE A 238 -0.61 11.84 -33.99
C ILE A 238 -1.10 10.55 -33.31
N TYR A 239 -1.35 10.59 -32.00
CA TYR A 239 -1.93 9.45 -31.27
C TYR A 239 -3.30 9.02 -31.81
N THR A 240 -4.18 9.97 -32.09
CA THR A 240 -5.52 9.71 -32.64
C THR A 240 -5.46 9.02 -34.00
N HIS A 241 -4.44 9.32 -34.80
CA HIS A 241 -4.18 8.69 -36.09
C HIS A 241 -3.36 7.40 -36.01
N GLY A 242 -3.10 6.88 -34.80
CA GLY A 242 -2.39 5.62 -34.59
C GLY A 242 -0.87 5.73 -34.74
N GLY A 243 -0.30 6.92 -34.53
CA GLY A 243 1.15 7.15 -34.60
C GLY A 243 1.92 6.71 -33.36
N GLY A 244 1.24 6.41 -32.23
CA GLY A 244 1.88 6.04 -30.97
C GLY A 244 2.90 4.90 -31.10
N ASP A 245 2.57 3.86 -31.86
CA ASP A 245 3.46 2.69 -32.06
C ASP A 245 4.61 2.93 -33.06
N TYR A 246 4.73 4.14 -33.62
CA TYR A 246 5.64 4.45 -34.74
C TYR A 246 6.60 5.61 -34.43
N PHE A 247 6.88 5.83 -33.14
CA PHE A 247 8.02 6.60 -32.67
C PHE A 247 8.48 6.03 -31.32
N ASP A 248 9.79 6.05 -31.10
CA ASP A 248 10.39 5.64 -29.83
C ASP A 248 10.51 6.82 -28.87
N ALA A 249 10.57 8.04 -29.40
CA ALA A 249 10.65 9.28 -28.64
C ALA A 249 9.86 10.43 -29.27
N ALA A 250 9.39 11.37 -28.44
CA ALA A 250 8.78 12.60 -28.91
C ALA A 250 9.77 13.77 -28.84
N ALA A 251 9.56 14.82 -29.63
CA ALA A 251 10.40 16.01 -29.60
C ALA A 251 9.59 17.31 -29.56
N GLY A 252 10.09 18.30 -28.83
CA GLY A 252 9.49 19.63 -28.72
C GLY A 252 10.54 20.71 -28.52
N LYS A 253 10.12 21.97 -28.65
CA LYS A 253 11.04 23.12 -28.63
C LYS A 253 10.75 24.10 -27.48
N PRO A 254 11.23 23.84 -26.24
CA PRO A 254 10.99 24.71 -25.09
C PRO A 254 11.89 25.96 -25.09
N TYR A 255 11.61 26.95 -25.93
CA TYR A 255 12.30 28.25 -25.80
C TYR A 255 11.94 28.95 -24.50
N GLY A 256 12.92 29.63 -23.88
CA GLY A 256 12.71 30.34 -22.61
C GLY A 256 12.10 31.73 -22.74
N TYR A 257 12.07 32.28 -23.96
CA TYR A 257 11.58 33.61 -24.29
C TYR A 257 12.16 34.72 -23.40
N ASN A 258 11.30 35.39 -22.62
CA ASN A 258 11.69 36.51 -21.75
C ASN A 258 11.78 36.11 -20.26
N THR A 259 11.60 34.83 -19.94
CA THR A 259 11.47 34.33 -18.57
C THR A 259 12.60 33.39 -18.20
N SER A 260 12.92 33.24 -16.92
CA SER A 260 13.97 32.32 -16.49
C SER A 260 13.59 30.86 -16.75
N ALA A 261 14.61 29.98 -16.72
CA ALA A 261 14.41 28.54 -16.80
C ALA A 261 13.51 27.98 -15.68
N TYR A 262 13.25 28.72 -14.59
CA TYR A 262 12.42 28.29 -13.46
C TYR A 262 10.99 28.89 -13.49
N ASP A 263 10.61 29.62 -14.54
CA ASP A 263 9.20 29.98 -14.70
C ASP A 263 8.36 28.73 -15.01
N ARG A 264 7.46 28.36 -14.08
CA ARG A 264 6.62 27.17 -14.16
C ARG A 264 5.23 27.43 -14.77
N HIS A 265 4.94 28.65 -15.24
CA HIS A 265 3.63 28.98 -15.81
C HIS A 265 3.46 28.41 -17.22
N ILE A 266 2.92 27.20 -17.35
CA ILE A 266 2.73 26.52 -18.65
C ILE A 266 1.64 27.10 -19.57
N GLY A 267 0.88 28.10 -19.12
CA GLY A 267 -0.16 28.77 -19.91
C GLY A 267 0.38 29.74 -20.96
N ASN A 268 1.67 30.09 -20.88
CA ASN A 268 2.37 30.99 -21.79
C ASN A 268 3.53 30.25 -22.49
N PHE A 269 4.22 30.96 -23.38
CA PHE A 269 5.46 30.49 -23.98
C PHE A 269 6.64 30.63 -23.01
N ASN A 270 7.17 29.50 -22.54
CA ASN A 270 8.38 29.43 -21.72
C ASN A 270 9.00 28.02 -21.75
N PHE A 271 10.14 27.90 -21.08
CA PHE A 271 10.92 26.67 -20.97
C PHE A 271 10.12 25.50 -20.37
N SER A 272 9.25 25.77 -19.39
CA SER A 272 8.46 24.74 -18.72
C SER A 272 7.38 24.08 -19.59
N ARG A 273 7.07 24.66 -20.75
CA ARG A 273 5.97 24.20 -21.60
C ARG A 273 6.15 22.75 -22.09
N ILE A 274 7.39 22.26 -22.20
CA ILE A 274 7.69 20.87 -22.57
C ILE A 274 7.07 19.83 -21.61
N ILE A 275 6.80 20.21 -20.35
CA ILE A 275 6.12 19.35 -19.38
C ILE A 275 4.73 18.91 -19.89
N LEU A 276 4.04 19.75 -20.67
CA LEU A 276 2.75 19.37 -21.26
C LEU A 276 2.86 18.22 -22.26
N MET A 277 4.00 18.09 -22.96
CA MET A 277 4.25 16.94 -23.82
C MET A 277 4.46 15.68 -23.00
N ARG A 278 5.23 15.77 -21.90
CA ARG A 278 5.38 14.66 -20.94
C ARG A 278 4.03 14.20 -20.38
N GLU A 279 3.19 15.14 -19.95
CA GLU A 279 1.82 14.85 -19.48
C GLU A 279 0.96 14.19 -20.57
N THR A 280 1.17 14.54 -21.84
CA THR A 280 0.46 13.93 -22.98
C THR A 280 0.89 12.49 -23.21
N LEU A 281 2.20 12.19 -23.20
CA LEU A 281 2.71 10.82 -23.29
C LEU A 281 2.16 9.94 -22.16
N ILE A 282 2.19 10.45 -20.91
CA ILE A 282 1.63 9.75 -19.76
C ILE A 282 0.13 9.47 -19.94
N ALA A 283 -0.64 10.44 -20.44
CA ALA A 283 -2.07 10.28 -20.67
C ALA A 283 -2.41 9.21 -21.72
N HIS A 284 -1.52 8.97 -22.69
CA HIS A 284 -1.66 7.92 -23.72
C HIS A 284 -1.02 6.58 -23.32
N GLY A 285 -0.38 6.48 -22.15
CA GLY A 285 0.23 5.25 -21.65
C GLY A 285 1.70 5.03 -22.03
N ASP A 286 2.34 6.03 -22.67
CA ASP A 286 3.73 6.00 -23.15
C ASP A 286 4.70 6.70 -22.19
N ALA A 287 4.51 6.52 -20.88
CA ALA A 287 5.35 7.15 -19.86
C ALA A 287 6.81 6.61 -19.85
N ASP A 288 7.09 5.52 -20.55
CA ASP A 288 8.40 4.94 -20.79
C ASP A 288 9.12 5.51 -22.03
N LYS A 289 8.46 6.33 -22.86
CA LYS A 289 9.11 7.00 -23.99
C LYS A 289 9.79 8.31 -23.55
N PRO A 290 11.05 8.53 -23.95
CA PRO A 290 11.76 9.77 -23.66
C PRO A 290 11.27 10.94 -24.53
N ILE A 291 11.65 12.15 -24.12
CA ILE A 291 11.45 13.38 -24.88
C ILE A 291 12.80 14.02 -25.22
N TRP A 292 12.93 14.56 -26.43
CA TRP A 292 13.98 15.50 -26.80
C TRP A 292 13.45 16.93 -26.79
N ALA A 293 14.09 17.78 -25.98
CA ALA A 293 13.98 19.22 -26.14
C ALA A 293 14.92 19.65 -27.28
N SER A 294 14.51 19.40 -28.53
CA SER A 294 15.35 19.54 -29.73
C SER A 294 15.81 20.96 -30.01
N ASN A 295 15.17 21.96 -29.40
CA ASN A 295 15.57 23.36 -29.47
C ASN A 295 15.19 24.04 -28.16
N PHE A 296 16.17 24.63 -27.47
CA PHE A 296 15.91 25.54 -26.35
C PHE A 296 16.92 26.68 -26.34
N GLY A 297 16.66 27.71 -25.54
CA GLY A 297 17.59 28.80 -25.30
C GLY A 297 16.91 30.14 -25.10
N TRP A 298 17.74 31.17 -24.97
CA TRP A 298 17.34 32.56 -24.88
C TRP A 298 18.08 33.39 -25.93
N ASN A 299 17.38 34.32 -26.56
CA ASN A 299 17.93 35.15 -27.61
C ASN A 299 18.53 36.44 -27.03
N HIS A 300 19.72 36.80 -27.49
CA HIS A 300 20.38 38.05 -27.16
C HIS A 300 20.85 38.76 -28.42
N LEU A 301 20.17 39.86 -28.78
CA LEU A 301 20.60 40.74 -29.86
C LEU A 301 21.51 41.86 -29.30
N PRO A 302 22.58 42.24 -30.02
CA PRO A 302 23.45 43.36 -29.66
C PRO A 302 22.70 44.69 -29.45
N GLU A 303 23.28 45.60 -28.66
CA GLU A 303 22.68 46.92 -28.42
C GLU A 303 22.52 47.77 -29.69
N ASP A 304 23.36 47.53 -30.69
CA ASP A 304 23.37 48.18 -32.00
C ASP A 304 22.62 47.38 -33.09
N TRP A 305 21.74 46.45 -32.71
CA TRP A 305 20.97 45.63 -33.65
C TRP A 305 20.13 46.47 -34.62
N VAL A 306 20.30 46.22 -35.92
CA VAL A 306 19.59 46.91 -37.02
C VAL A 306 18.59 46.03 -37.78
N GLY A 307 18.58 44.72 -37.50
CA GLY A 307 17.67 43.75 -38.11
C GLY A 307 16.25 43.74 -37.49
N PRO A 308 15.38 42.82 -37.92
CA PRO A 308 14.07 42.62 -37.31
C PRO A 308 14.18 42.26 -35.82
N PRO A 309 13.19 42.61 -34.97
CA PRO A 309 13.19 42.19 -33.57
C PRO A 309 13.04 40.67 -33.47
N SER A 310 13.63 40.09 -32.41
CA SER A 310 13.50 38.66 -32.12
C SER A 310 12.05 38.26 -31.81
N ILE A 311 11.57 37.22 -32.47
CA ILE A 311 10.28 36.57 -32.16
C ILE A 311 10.36 35.68 -30.92
N TRP A 312 11.58 35.35 -30.47
CA TRP A 312 11.85 34.53 -29.29
C TRP A 312 12.12 35.36 -28.04
N GLY A 313 11.71 36.63 -28.01
CA GLY A 313 12.03 37.54 -26.90
C GLY A 313 13.51 37.95 -26.89
N GLN A 314 13.92 38.67 -25.85
CA GLN A 314 15.30 39.17 -25.72
C GLN A 314 15.71 39.25 -24.24
N VAL A 315 16.92 38.78 -23.95
CA VAL A 315 17.55 38.88 -22.61
C VAL A 315 18.93 39.53 -22.71
N SER A 316 19.55 39.87 -21.57
CA SER A 316 20.94 40.32 -21.55
C SER A 316 21.92 39.17 -21.85
N ALA A 317 23.13 39.50 -22.28
CA ALA A 317 24.20 38.53 -22.53
C ALA A 317 24.51 37.65 -21.31
N GLU A 318 24.46 38.22 -20.11
CA GLU A 318 24.67 37.51 -18.84
C GLU A 318 23.48 36.60 -18.50
N GLN A 319 22.26 37.10 -18.71
CA GLN A 319 21.04 36.32 -18.50
C GLN A 319 20.97 35.11 -19.43
N GLN A 320 21.40 35.27 -20.68
CA GLN A 320 21.44 34.19 -21.67
C GLN A 320 22.28 32.99 -21.18
N VAL A 321 23.49 33.25 -20.69
CA VAL A 321 24.39 32.20 -20.16
C VAL A 321 23.84 31.63 -18.85
N GLN A 322 23.39 32.49 -17.92
CA GLN A 322 22.87 32.05 -16.63
C GLN A 322 21.62 31.19 -16.78
N TYR A 323 20.65 31.59 -17.61
CA TYR A 323 19.44 30.82 -17.84
C TYR A 323 19.71 29.51 -18.57
N THR A 324 20.69 29.46 -19.47
CA THR A 324 21.12 28.19 -20.10
C THR A 324 21.70 27.22 -19.08
N LYS A 325 22.54 27.72 -18.16
CA LYS A 325 23.06 26.90 -17.06
C LYS A 325 21.95 26.40 -16.13
N ASP A 326 21.02 27.29 -15.77
CA ASP A 326 19.86 26.95 -14.94
C ASP A 326 18.95 25.92 -15.63
N ALA A 327 18.80 26.00 -16.95
CA ALA A 327 18.02 25.05 -17.76
C ALA A 327 18.62 23.64 -17.73
N PHE A 328 19.93 23.51 -17.93
CA PHE A 328 20.60 22.21 -17.81
C PHE A 328 20.49 21.66 -16.39
N GLN A 329 20.77 22.47 -15.38
CA GLN A 329 20.69 22.04 -13.98
C GLN A 329 19.27 21.57 -13.64
N ARG A 330 18.26 22.34 -14.04
CA ARG A 330 16.85 22.02 -13.83
C ARG A 330 16.46 20.73 -14.55
N ALA A 331 16.80 20.58 -15.82
CA ALA A 331 16.48 19.37 -16.59
C ALA A 331 17.13 18.11 -16.00
N ILE A 332 18.38 18.22 -15.54
CA ILE A 332 19.09 17.12 -14.86
C ILE A 332 18.37 16.70 -13.58
N GLU A 333 17.85 17.65 -12.79
CA GLU A 333 17.24 17.36 -11.48
C GLU A 333 15.77 16.98 -11.55
N GLU A 334 15.00 17.66 -12.40
CA GLU A 334 13.54 17.58 -12.41
C GLU A 334 13.02 16.64 -13.49
N TRP A 335 13.75 16.49 -14.60
CA TRP A 335 13.25 15.88 -15.84
C TRP A 335 14.06 14.63 -16.24
N PRO A 336 14.05 13.57 -15.41
CA PRO A 336 14.72 12.31 -15.74
C PRO A 336 14.17 11.65 -17.02
N TRP A 337 12.99 12.09 -17.49
CA TRP A 337 12.34 11.66 -18.73
C TRP A 337 12.88 12.35 -20.00
N LEU A 338 13.75 13.36 -19.89
CA LEU A 338 14.43 13.95 -21.04
C LEU A 338 15.67 13.15 -21.43
N ALA A 339 15.78 12.82 -22.72
CA ALA A 339 16.96 12.18 -23.30
C ALA A 339 17.88 13.15 -24.04
N GLY A 340 17.42 14.36 -24.35
CA GLY A 340 18.27 15.43 -24.89
C GLY A 340 17.69 16.81 -24.61
N LEU A 341 18.59 17.75 -24.32
CA LEU A 341 18.32 19.17 -24.17
C LEU A 341 19.27 19.92 -25.09
N VAL A 342 18.76 20.27 -26.28
CA VAL A 342 19.56 20.66 -27.44
C VAL A 342 19.48 22.18 -27.65
N LEU A 343 20.58 22.87 -27.38
CA LEU A 343 20.68 24.33 -27.42
C LEU A 343 20.55 24.85 -28.86
N GLN A 344 19.97 26.05 -29.01
CA GLN A 344 19.37 26.46 -30.28
C GLN A 344 20.30 26.49 -31.48
N HIS A 345 21.53 27.00 -31.41
CA HIS A 345 22.48 26.91 -32.53
C HIS A 345 23.93 27.16 -32.08
N TRP A 346 24.85 26.37 -32.60
CA TRP A 346 26.29 26.65 -32.54
C TRP A 346 26.63 27.91 -33.33
N GLN A 347 26.37 27.87 -34.64
CA GLN A 347 26.49 28.99 -35.58
C GLN A 347 25.40 28.83 -36.65
N PRO A 348 24.43 29.74 -36.74
CA PRO A 348 23.38 29.65 -37.76
C PRO A 348 23.92 30.07 -39.14
N ASP A 349 23.59 29.31 -40.19
CA ASP A 349 23.78 29.72 -41.59
C ASP A 349 22.66 30.68 -42.01
N ALA A 350 22.73 31.92 -41.52
CA ALA A 350 21.74 32.95 -41.75
C ALA A 350 22.41 34.32 -41.97
N PRO A 351 21.72 35.28 -42.62
CA PRO A 351 22.20 36.66 -42.71
C PRO A 351 22.58 37.25 -41.35
N ALA A 352 23.56 38.16 -41.33
CA ALA A 352 24.04 38.77 -40.09
C ALA A 352 22.98 39.65 -39.37
N ASP A 353 21.95 40.07 -40.09
CA ASP A 353 20.80 40.84 -39.59
C ASP A 353 19.57 39.96 -39.28
N ASP A 354 19.70 38.63 -39.34
CA ASP A 354 18.63 37.70 -38.92
C ASP A 354 18.62 37.52 -37.40
N PRO A 355 17.48 37.67 -36.71
CA PRO A 355 17.42 37.52 -35.26
C PRO A 355 17.86 36.15 -34.72
N ILE A 356 17.92 35.09 -35.55
CA ILE A 356 18.46 33.78 -35.14
C ILE A 356 19.93 33.87 -34.69
N GLN A 357 20.68 34.87 -35.20
CA GLN A 357 22.05 35.16 -34.78
C GLN A 357 22.16 35.43 -33.27
N GLY A 358 21.07 35.88 -32.64
CA GLY A 358 21.03 36.11 -31.19
C GLY A 358 21.14 34.84 -30.33
N PHE A 359 21.08 33.64 -30.92
CA PHE A 359 21.33 32.36 -30.22
C PHE A 359 22.74 31.80 -30.38
N ALA A 360 23.55 32.37 -31.29
CA ALA A 360 24.82 31.77 -31.69
C ALA A 360 25.83 31.69 -30.52
N ILE A 361 26.55 30.58 -30.47
CA ILE A 361 27.66 30.34 -29.54
C ILE A 361 28.98 30.76 -30.19
N ALA A 362 29.24 30.27 -31.41
CA ALA A 362 30.34 30.73 -32.23
C ALA A 362 30.00 32.08 -32.91
N PRO A 363 30.97 32.99 -33.08
CA PRO A 363 32.41 32.80 -32.92
C PRO A 363 32.96 33.08 -31.51
N SER A 364 32.11 33.18 -30.47
CA SER A 364 32.53 33.49 -29.08
C SER A 364 32.28 32.35 -28.08
N PRO A 365 32.79 31.13 -28.33
CA PRO A 365 32.56 29.96 -27.46
C PRO A 365 33.09 30.17 -26.03
N GLU A 366 34.08 31.04 -25.83
CA GLU A 366 34.67 31.35 -24.53
C GLU A 366 33.66 31.93 -23.52
N ARG A 367 32.57 32.56 -23.98
CA ARG A 367 31.49 33.06 -23.11
C ARG A 367 30.67 31.94 -22.46
N TRP A 368 30.73 30.74 -23.03
CA TRP A 368 29.89 29.60 -22.67
C TRP A 368 30.62 28.55 -21.83
N VAL A 369 31.86 28.83 -21.43
CA VAL A 369 32.63 27.96 -20.53
C VAL A 369 31.85 27.76 -19.20
N ASN A 370 31.61 26.50 -18.84
CA ASN A 370 30.79 26.06 -17.71
C ASN A 370 29.27 26.29 -17.85
N ALA A 371 28.75 26.60 -19.05
CA ALA A 371 27.31 26.64 -19.29
C ALA A 371 26.67 25.24 -19.15
N VAL A 372 27.38 24.21 -19.64
CA VAL A 372 26.99 22.80 -19.47
C VAL A 372 27.57 22.26 -18.16
N PRO A 373 26.74 21.68 -17.25
CA PRO A 373 27.23 21.06 -16.02
C PRO A 373 28.10 19.82 -16.28
N ASN A 374 29.33 19.82 -15.75
CA ASN A 374 30.23 18.66 -15.80
C ASN A 374 30.09 17.82 -14.53
N ILE A 375 29.09 16.94 -14.49
CA ILE A 375 28.81 16.05 -13.36
C ILE A 375 29.44 14.67 -13.65
N LYS A 376 30.49 14.31 -12.92
CA LYS A 376 31.19 13.03 -13.05
C LYS A 376 30.55 11.94 -12.19
N ALA A 377 29.28 11.65 -12.45
CA ALA A 377 28.49 10.65 -11.73
C ALA A 377 27.23 10.30 -12.54
N LEU A 378 26.55 9.20 -12.19
CA LEU A 378 25.20 8.93 -12.69
C LEU A 378 24.25 10.07 -12.26
N GLN A 379 23.69 10.78 -13.23
CA GLN A 379 22.73 11.87 -13.00
C GLN A 379 21.35 11.32 -12.63
N PRO A 380 20.39 12.12 -12.14
CA PRO A 380 19.04 11.64 -11.85
C PRO A 380 18.38 11.05 -13.10
N SER A 381 18.14 9.74 -13.07
CA SER A 381 17.48 8.95 -14.11
C SER A 381 17.36 7.48 -13.68
N PHE A 382 16.82 6.65 -14.58
CA PHE A 382 16.88 5.21 -14.54
C PHE A 382 17.98 4.69 -15.50
N TYR A 383 18.82 3.78 -15.01
CA TYR A 383 19.95 3.19 -15.74
C TYR A 383 19.88 1.66 -15.75
N PRO A 384 20.19 1.01 -16.89
CA PRO A 384 20.49 -0.40 -16.90
C PRO A 384 21.81 -0.67 -16.17
N VAL A 385 22.01 -1.92 -15.81
CA VAL A 385 23.33 -2.38 -15.37
C VAL A 385 24.25 -2.45 -16.57
N ASP A 386 25.37 -1.74 -16.52
CA ASP A 386 26.37 -1.71 -17.59
C ASP A 386 27.79 -1.77 -17.02
N PRO A 387 28.55 -2.86 -17.24
CA PRO A 387 29.91 -2.99 -16.76
C PRO A 387 30.91 -2.06 -17.46
N ASN A 388 30.54 -1.44 -18.59
CA ASN A 388 31.39 -0.49 -19.30
C ASN A 388 31.17 0.95 -18.81
N ASN A 389 30.13 1.19 -18.01
CA ASN A 389 29.87 2.52 -17.46
C ASN A 389 30.89 2.83 -16.34
N PRO A 390 31.67 3.92 -16.46
CA PRO A 390 32.72 4.24 -15.49
C PRO A 390 32.19 4.60 -14.09
N TYR A 391 30.88 4.77 -13.93
CA TYR A 391 30.24 5.04 -12.64
C TYR A 391 29.59 3.80 -12.02
N GLN A 392 29.77 2.61 -12.62
CA GLN A 392 29.34 1.32 -12.10
C GLN A 392 30.53 0.35 -12.05
N GLU A 393 31.23 0.31 -10.92
CA GLU A 393 32.42 -0.52 -10.74
C GLU A 393 32.06 -1.86 -10.09
N PHE A 394 32.16 -2.94 -10.86
CA PHE A 394 31.87 -4.30 -10.39
C PHE A 394 33.15 -5.04 -9.99
N GLU A 395 33.16 -5.60 -8.78
CA GLU A 395 34.24 -6.43 -8.23
C GLU A 395 33.71 -7.81 -7.79
N GLY A 396 34.49 -8.87 -8.05
CA GLY A 396 34.13 -10.25 -7.75
C GLY A 396 33.60 -11.00 -8.98
N TYR A 397 32.70 -11.94 -8.76
CA TYR A 397 32.24 -12.88 -9.78
C TYR A 397 30.85 -12.49 -10.28
N TRP A 398 30.80 -11.58 -11.26
CA TRP A 398 29.58 -11.13 -11.93
C TRP A 398 29.47 -11.71 -13.36
N GLN A 399 28.25 -12.04 -13.74
CA GLN A 399 27.80 -12.41 -15.07
C GLN A 399 26.75 -11.38 -15.53
N PHE A 400 26.96 -10.81 -16.71
CA PHE A 400 26.09 -9.78 -17.27
C PHE A 400 25.24 -10.36 -18.40
N GLY A 401 23.98 -9.94 -18.48
CA GLY A 401 23.06 -10.31 -19.55
C GLY A 401 21.95 -9.28 -19.73
N PRO A 402 20.99 -9.53 -20.66
CA PRO A 402 19.93 -8.57 -20.98
C PRO A 402 19.01 -8.22 -19.82
N LEU A 403 18.98 -9.06 -18.77
CA LEU A 403 18.15 -8.87 -17.56
C LEU A 403 18.94 -8.23 -16.41
N GLY A 404 20.16 -7.78 -16.65
CA GLY A 404 21.05 -7.13 -15.69
C GLY A 404 22.25 -7.99 -15.29
N ALA A 405 22.71 -7.83 -14.05
CA ALA A 405 23.83 -8.55 -13.49
C ALA A 405 23.40 -9.61 -12.49
N ASP A 406 23.95 -10.80 -12.67
CA ASP A 406 23.90 -11.93 -11.76
C ASP A 406 25.30 -12.20 -11.22
N ALA A 407 25.44 -12.66 -9.98
CA ALA A 407 26.72 -13.23 -9.58
C ALA A 407 26.90 -14.64 -10.20
N LEU A 408 28.06 -15.28 -10.04
CA LEU A 408 28.25 -16.67 -10.49
C LEU A 408 28.01 -17.68 -9.34
N PRO A 409 27.36 -18.84 -9.58
CA PRO A 409 27.13 -19.88 -8.56
C PRO A 409 28.42 -20.36 -7.91
N ILE A 410 28.40 -20.60 -6.59
CA ILE A 410 29.61 -21.02 -5.86
C ILE A 410 30.11 -22.40 -6.32
N SER A 411 29.22 -23.25 -6.85
CA SER A 411 29.58 -24.54 -7.46
C SER A 411 30.69 -24.42 -8.49
N ASP A 412 30.82 -23.25 -9.11
CA ASP A 412 31.74 -22.99 -10.21
C ASP A 412 33.04 -22.33 -9.74
N ILE A 413 33.18 -21.99 -8.43
CA ILE A 413 34.17 -21.01 -7.96
C ILE A 413 35.08 -21.51 -6.81
N THR A 414 34.60 -22.18 -5.73
CA THR A 414 35.48 -22.69 -4.62
C THR A 414 34.82 -23.68 -3.63
N GLU A 415 35.62 -24.37 -2.78
CA GLU A 415 35.16 -25.26 -1.67
C GLU A 415 34.63 -24.52 -0.40
N ASN A 416 34.79 -23.19 -0.26
CA ASN A 416 34.36 -22.43 0.94
C ASN A 416 33.44 -21.23 0.64
N PRO A 417 32.10 -21.42 0.68
CA PRO A 417 31.10 -20.40 0.39
C PRO A 417 31.20 -19.10 1.22
N GLU A 418 31.66 -19.19 2.46
CA GLU A 418 31.64 -18.07 3.41
C GLU A 418 32.71 -17.00 3.12
N GLN A 419 33.58 -17.22 2.14
CA GLN A 419 34.68 -16.30 1.77
C GLN A 419 34.43 -15.57 0.44
N VAL A 420 33.34 -15.87 -0.27
CA VAL A 420 32.98 -15.19 -1.52
C VAL A 420 32.19 -13.93 -1.18
N GLU A 421 32.65 -12.78 -1.67
CA GLU A 421 31.93 -11.51 -1.59
C GLU A 421 31.98 -10.86 -2.98
N ASN A 422 30.82 -10.48 -3.50
CA ASN A 422 30.71 -9.69 -4.73
C ASN A 422 30.33 -8.26 -4.32
N ARG A 423 30.91 -7.28 -5.01
CA ARG A 423 30.74 -5.87 -4.69
C ARG A 423 30.42 -5.08 -5.95
N VAL A 424 29.58 -4.06 -5.81
CA VAL A 424 29.35 -3.03 -6.82
C VAL A 424 29.45 -1.66 -6.15
N ASP A 425 30.30 -0.78 -6.67
CA ASP A 425 30.32 0.63 -6.31
C ASP A 425 29.65 1.45 -7.41
N ILE A 426 28.69 2.29 -7.01
CA ILE A 426 27.93 3.14 -7.93
C ILE A 426 28.09 4.59 -7.50
N THR A 427 28.70 5.41 -8.37
CA THR A 427 28.85 6.85 -8.14
C THR A 427 27.68 7.61 -8.75
N PHE A 428 26.92 8.35 -7.95
CA PHE A 428 25.72 9.05 -8.41
C PHE A 428 25.62 10.48 -7.86
N TYR A 429 24.89 11.34 -8.58
CA TYR A 429 24.53 12.70 -8.16
C TYR A 429 23.03 12.78 -7.85
N GLY A 430 22.67 13.05 -6.60
CA GLY A 430 21.27 13.19 -6.23
C GLY A 430 21.02 13.19 -4.72
N THR A 431 19.76 13.10 -4.32
CA THR A 431 19.34 12.98 -2.91
C THR A 431 18.71 11.63 -2.59
N ASN A 432 18.39 10.85 -3.63
CA ASN A 432 17.71 9.57 -3.54
C ASN A 432 18.41 8.54 -4.42
N PHE A 433 18.49 7.31 -3.93
CA PHE A 433 19.08 6.17 -4.63
C PHE A 433 18.18 4.95 -4.49
N GLY A 434 18.02 4.19 -5.57
CA GLY A 434 17.19 3.00 -5.61
C GLY A 434 17.78 1.93 -6.51
N LEU A 435 17.38 0.69 -6.25
CA LEU A 435 17.81 -0.49 -7.02
C LEU A 435 16.60 -1.22 -7.57
N LEU A 436 16.64 -1.52 -8.86
CA LEU A 436 15.71 -2.46 -9.46
C LEU A 436 16.26 -3.88 -9.27
N VAL A 437 15.52 -4.71 -8.52
CA VAL A 437 15.91 -6.07 -8.21
C VAL A 437 14.88 -7.10 -8.69
N ARG A 438 15.35 -8.20 -9.28
CA ARG A 438 14.55 -9.41 -9.51
C ARG A 438 14.43 -10.17 -8.21
N ARG A 439 13.18 -10.48 -7.83
CA ARG A 439 12.84 -11.18 -6.59
C ARG A 439 11.93 -12.35 -6.92
N TYR A 440 12.07 -13.43 -6.15
CA TYR A 440 11.44 -14.71 -6.43
C TYR A 440 10.57 -15.18 -5.25
N ASP A 441 9.80 -16.25 -5.44
CA ASP A 441 8.94 -16.83 -4.39
C ASP A 441 9.69 -17.39 -3.19
N VAL A 442 10.93 -17.80 -3.41
CA VAL A 442 11.86 -18.25 -2.37
C VAL A 442 12.86 -17.14 -2.07
N ILE A 443 13.45 -17.19 -0.88
CA ILE A 443 14.56 -16.28 -0.57
C ILE A 443 15.74 -16.73 -1.41
N THR A 444 16.13 -15.95 -2.42
CA THR A 444 17.27 -16.28 -3.28
C THR A 444 18.55 -15.57 -2.87
N GLY A 445 18.51 -14.60 -1.96
CA GLY A 445 19.72 -13.90 -1.51
C GLY A 445 19.43 -12.65 -0.70
N TYR A 446 20.52 -12.01 -0.25
CA TYR A 446 20.50 -10.73 0.46
C TYR A 446 21.53 -9.78 -0.15
N TYR A 447 21.16 -8.51 -0.29
CA TYR A 447 22.14 -7.45 -0.53
C TYR A 447 22.32 -6.61 0.74
N ILE A 448 23.56 -6.25 1.03
CA ILE A 448 23.90 -5.27 2.05
C ILE A 448 24.28 -3.99 1.32
N VAL A 449 23.71 -2.85 1.72
CA VAL A 449 23.90 -1.61 0.99
C VAL A 449 24.37 -0.49 1.91
N GLU A 450 25.41 0.20 1.48
CA GLU A 450 25.98 1.36 2.13
C GLU A 450 25.93 2.57 1.20
N ILE A 451 25.76 3.75 1.77
CA ILE A 451 25.90 5.04 1.10
C ILE A 451 27.00 5.80 1.84
N ASP A 452 28.04 6.19 1.12
CA ASP A 452 29.21 6.90 1.67
C ASP A 452 29.83 6.20 2.90
N GLY A 453 29.87 4.86 2.85
CA GLY A 453 30.40 4.02 3.93
C GLY A 453 29.53 3.97 5.19
N GLN A 454 28.28 4.43 5.12
CA GLN A 454 27.28 4.29 6.18
C GLN A 454 26.14 3.38 5.71
N PRO A 455 25.52 2.58 6.60
CA PRO A 455 24.38 1.76 6.22
C PRO A 455 23.25 2.61 5.63
N ALA A 456 22.74 2.21 4.47
CA ALA A 456 21.70 2.94 3.73
C ALA A 456 20.50 3.28 4.62
N ASN A 457 20.00 4.51 4.52
CA ASN A 457 19.07 5.07 5.51
C ASN A 457 17.59 4.73 5.25
N ALA A 458 17.23 4.21 4.08
CA ALA A 458 15.86 3.79 3.76
C ALA A 458 15.61 2.29 3.93
N LEU A 459 16.65 1.51 4.28
CA LEU A 459 16.59 0.06 4.40
C LEU A 459 16.54 -0.42 5.86
N PRO A 460 15.90 -1.58 6.13
CA PRO A 460 15.93 -2.20 7.44
C PRO A 460 17.33 -2.70 7.80
N ARG A 461 17.65 -2.68 9.10
CA ARG A 461 18.96 -3.09 9.61
C ARG A 461 18.95 -4.50 10.19
N ASN A 462 20.00 -5.26 9.90
CA ASN A 462 20.23 -6.59 10.47
C ASN A 462 20.82 -6.50 11.91
N ARG A 463 21.19 -7.64 12.49
CA ARG A 463 21.72 -7.70 13.87
C ARG A 463 23.06 -7.00 14.04
N GLN A 464 23.84 -6.94 12.97
CA GLN A 464 25.15 -6.30 12.88
C GLN A 464 25.02 -4.79 12.63
N GLY A 465 23.81 -4.29 12.34
CA GLY A 465 23.55 -2.88 12.04
C GLY A 465 23.67 -2.53 10.55
N GLU A 466 23.88 -3.53 9.69
CA GLU A 466 24.01 -3.40 8.24
C GLU A 466 22.61 -3.25 7.61
N ALA A 467 22.49 -2.37 6.62
CA ALA A 467 21.26 -2.13 5.88
C ALA A 467 21.09 -3.20 4.79
N GLN A 468 19.94 -3.87 4.74
CA GLN A 468 19.75 -5.06 3.90
C GLN A 468 18.52 -5.02 2.98
N ILE A 469 18.64 -5.70 1.84
CA ILE A 469 17.57 -6.02 0.90
C ILE A 469 17.42 -7.55 0.87
N VAL A 470 16.19 -8.04 0.94
CA VAL A 470 15.89 -9.48 0.83
C VAL A 470 15.33 -9.78 -0.55
N LEU A 471 15.94 -10.71 -1.30
CA LEU A 471 15.51 -11.09 -2.64
C LEU A 471 14.35 -12.11 -2.64
N LYS A 472 13.26 -11.78 -1.92
CA LYS A 472 12.01 -12.55 -1.89
C LYS A 472 10.81 -11.68 -2.26
N ALA A 473 10.06 -12.06 -3.28
CA ALA A 473 8.91 -11.31 -3.78
C ALA A 473 7.79 -11.19 -2.72
N VAL A 474 7.00 -10.11 -2.83
CA VAL A 474 5.79 -9.92 -2.01
C VAL A 474 4.66 -10.85 -2.47
N GLY A 475 4.58 -11.19 -3.76
CA GLY A 475 3.52 -12.01 -4.36
C GLY A 475 3.92 -13.47 -4.60
N SER A 476 3.18 -14.15 -5.47
CA SER A 476 3.59 -15.41 -6.10
C SER A 476 4.10 -15.14 -7.51
N GLY A 477 5.33 -15.54 -7.83
CA GLY A 477 6.01 -15.35 -9.10
C GLY A 477 7.29 -14.52 -8.99
N GLU A 478 7.96 -14.38 -10.13
CA GLU A 478 9.11 -13.49 -10.30
C GLU A 478 8.62 -12.05 -10.44
N ALA A 479 9.23 -11.12 -9.71
CA ALA A 479 8.88 -9.71 -9.72
C ALA A 479 10.14 -8.83 -9.88
N LEU A 480 10.02 -7.77 -10.67
CA LEU A 480 11.00 -6.68 -10.76
C LEU A 480 10.56 -5.57 -9.82
N ASP A 481 11.14 -5.52 -8.63
CA ASP A 481 10.81 -4.53 -7.61
C ASP A 481 11.85 -3.40 -7.61
N LEU A 482 11.40 -2.16 -7.74
CA LEU A 482 12.23 -0.98 -7.45
C LEU A 482 12.22 -0.74 -5.94
N ILE A 483 13.38 -0.85 -5.32
CA ILE A 483 13.56 -0.64 -3.89
C ILE A 483 14.28 0.69 -3.69
N GLU A 484 13.62 1.64 -3.02
CA GLU A 484 14.26 2.86 -2.54
C GLU A 484 15.26 2.48 -1.44
N VAL A 485 16.55 2.70 -1.71
CA VAL A 485 17.68 2.32 -0.85
C VAL A 485 18.09 3.48 0.05
N ALA A 486 18.09 4.69 -0.50
CA ALA A 486 18.45 5.90 0.20
C ALA A 486 17.54 7.07 -0.19
N ARG A 487 17.29 7.94 0.76
CA ARG A 487 16.47 9.16 0.59
C ARG A 487 16.98 10.27 1.49
N ASP A 488 16.64 11.51 1.18
CA ASP A 488 16.98 12.68 2.01
C ASP A 488 18.50 12.81 2.27
N LEU A 489 19.31 12.41 1.30
CA LEU A 489 20.75 12.67 1.30
C LEU A 489 21.01 14.16 1.06
N GLU A 490 22.17 14.66 1.48
CA GLU A 490 22.63 15.98 1.08
C GLU A 490 22.73 16.03 -0.45
N LYS A 491 22.36 17.13 -1.10
CA LYS A 491 22.45 17.21 -2.56
C LYS A 491 23.91 17.24 -3.01
N GLY A 492 24.40 16.15 -3.57
CA GLY A 492 25.80 16.04 -3.98
C GLY A 492 26.11 14.76 -4.73
N ILE A 493 27.42 14.49 -4.87
CA ILE A 493 27.92 13.21 -5.38
C ILE A 493 28.10 12.26 -4.20
N HIS A 494 27.57 11.06 -4.35
CA HIS A 494 27.62 9.99 -3.37
C HIS A 494 28.12 8.69 -4.01
N THR A 495 28.56 7.76 -3.16
CA THR A 495 28.89 6.39 -3.58
C THR A 495 27.99 5.39 -2.86
N ALA A 496 27.20 4.64 -3.63
CA ALA A 496 26.46 3.49 -3.13
C ALA A 496 27.30 2.23 -3.31
N THR A 497 27.63 1.54 -2.22
CA THR A 497 28.32 0.26 -2.25
C THR A 497 27.36 -0.86 -1.90
N ILE A 498 27.24 -1.83 -2.81
CA ILE A 498 26.36 -2.99 -2.67
C ILE A 498 27.21 -4.22 -2.50
N PHE A 499 27.07 -4.87 -1.35
CA PHE A 499 27.72 -6.13 -1.04
C PHE A 499 26.73 -7.29 -1.18
N HIS A 500 27.22 -8.36 -1.80
CA HIS A 500 26.51 -9.61 -1.92
C HIS A 500 27.38 -10.74 -1.36
N ARG A 501 26.88 -11.40 -0.29
CA ARG A 501 27.56 -12.49 0.42
C ARG A 501 26.68 -13.74 0.33
N PRO A 502 26.96 -14.67 -0.61
CA PRO A 502 26.10 -15.84 -0.81
C PRO A 502 26.18 -16.80 0.37
N ARG A 503 25.06 -17.44 0.71
CA ARG A 503 24.98 -18.30 1.90
C ARG A 503 24.83 -19.79 1.59
N GLN A 504 24.17 -20.14 0.47
CA GLN A 504 23.91 -21.55 0.10
C GLN A 504 24.55 -21.98 -1.23
N GLY A 505 25.27 -21.09 -1.91
CA GLY A 505 25.94 -21.40 -3.18
C GLY A 505 25.06 -21.36 -4.42
N ASP A 506 23.75 -21.45 -4.26
CA ASP A 506 22.72 -21.38 -5.31
C ASP A 506 21.88 -20.09 -5.22
N ASP A 507 22.40 -19.06 -4.54
CA ASP A 507 21.69 -17.79 -4.36
C ASP A 507 21.49 -17.15 -5.75
N ALA A 508 20.26 -17.09 -6.27
CA ALA A 508 19.98 -16.44 -7.55
C ALA A 508 19.89 -14.92 -7.38
N TRP A 509 20.52 -14.21 -8.30
CA TRP A 509 20.69 -12.76 -8.23
C TRP A 509 19.73 -12.05 -9.17
N GLY A 510 19.72 -10.73 -9.06
CA GLY A 510 18.65 -9.99 -9.69
C GLY A 510 18.91 -8.52 -9.87
N LEU A 511 20.16 -8.02 -9.82
CA LEU A 511 20.37 -6.60 -10.03
C LEU A 511 20.03 -6.26 -11.49
N ALA A 512 18.90 -5.60 -11.71
CA ALA A 512 18.35 -5.34 -13.03
C ALA A 512 18.52 -3.88 -13.46
N GLY A 513 18.72 -2.96 -12.52
CA GLY A 513 18.95 -1.55 -12.85
C GLY A 513 19.13 -0.67 -11.63
N ILE A 514 19.46 0.59 -11.90
CA ILE A 514 19.82 1.61 -10.91
C ILE A 514 18.89 2.81 -11.11
N ALA A 515 18.41 3.39 -10.02
CA ALA A 515 17.60 4.60 -10.05
C ALA A 515 18.24 5.68 -9.19
N VAL A 516 18.35 6.88 -9.75
CA VAL A 516 18.88 8.07 -9.07
C VAL A 516 17.85 9.17 -9.15
N GLY A 517 17.59 9.86 -8.05
CA GLY A 517 16.60 10.93 -7.98
C GLY A 517 17.07 12.13 -7.17
N VAL A 518 16.49 13.29 -7.46
CA VAL A 518 16.56 14.47 -6.59
C VAL A 518 15.14 14.76 -6.11
N ALA A 519 14.94 14.80 -4.80
CA ALA A 519 13.67 15.17 -4.21
C ALA A 519 13.54 16.70 -4.17
N PRO A 520 12.35 17.26 -4.43
CA PRO A 520 12.12 18.69 -4.27
C PRO A 520 12.21 19.08 -2.79
N ASP A 521 12.74 20.27 -2.51
CA ASP A 521 12.66 20.86 -1.16
C ASP A 521 11.23 21.33 -0.89
N VAL A 522 10.49 20.53 -0.14
CA VAL A 522 9.10 20.78 0.24
C VAL A 522 8.95 21.18 1.71
N SER A 523 10.06 21.47 2.38
CA SER A 523 10.10 21.68 3.83
C SER A 523 9.16 22.80 4.29
N SER A 524 9.05 23.91 3.55
CA SER A 524 8.10 24.99 3.84
C SER A 524 6.65 24.49 3.84
N ASN A 525 6.30 23.65 2.87
CA ASN A 525 4.94 23.18 2.63
C ASN A 525 4.54 22.16 3.70
N GLU A 526 5.48 21.33 4.16
CA GLU A 526 5.27 20.42 5.30
C GLU A 526 4.86 21.17 6.58
N HIS A 527 5.48 22.31 6.88
CA HIS A 527 5.10 23.13 8.04
C HIS A 527 3.65 23.65 7.88
N PHE A 528 3.25 24.06 6.68
CA PHE A 528 1.87 24.49 6.41
C PHE A 528 0.87 23.33 6.50
N PHE A 529 1.21 22.14 6.01
CA PHE A 529 0.38 20.94 6.17
C PHE A 529 0.19 20.59 7.65
N LEU A 530 1.27 20.53 8.42
CA LEU A 530 1.21 20.27 9.86
C LEU A 530 0.35 21.31 10.59
N PHE A 531 0.48 22.58 10.24
CA PHE A 531 -0.33 23.65 10.79
C PHE A 531 -1.82 23.51 10.42
N ALA A 532 -2.12 23.19 9.15
CA ALA A 532 -3.48 22.93 8.67
C ALA A 532 -4.12 21.72 9.39
N TYR A 533 -3.40 20.60 9.52
CA TYR A 533 -3.84 19.44 10.27
C TYR A 533 -4.07 19.75 11.75
N GLY A 534 -3.17 20.52 12.36
CA GLY A 534 -3.31 21.01 13.74
C GLY A 534 -4.57 21.85 13.94
N LEU A 535 -4.87 22.77 13.00
CA LEU A 535 -6.08 23.58 12.99
C LEU A 535 -7.34 22.74 12.83
N ILE A 536 -7.35 21.76 11.92
CA ILE A 536 -8.47 20.85 11.72
C ILE A 536 -8.71 20.01 12.99
N ALA A 537 -7.66 19.45 13.59
CA ALA A 537 -7.77 18.65 14.81
C ALA A 537 -8.28 19.48 16.00
N ALA A 538 -7.75 20.69 16.20
CA ALA A 538 -8.22 21.61 17.24
C ALA A 538 -9.66 22.08 16.98
N GLY A 539 -10.01 22.34 15.72
CA GLY A 539 -11.36 22.68 15.27
C GLY A 539 -12.36 21.54 15.51
N LEU A 540 -12.00 20.30 15.19
CA LEU A 540 -12.81 19.11 15.47
C LEU A 540 -13.01 18.91 16.97
N LEU A 541 -11.94 18.99 17.76
CA LEU A 541 -12.02 18.82 19.21
C LEU A 541 -12.91 19.90 19.84
N SER A 542 -12.72 21.17 19.48
CA SER A 542 -13.55 22.28 19.97
C SER A 542 -15.01 22.16 19.53
N THR A 543 -15.25 21.75 18.29
CA THR A 543 -16.60 21.48 17.76
C THR A 543 -17.28 20.35 18.53
N ILE A 544 -16.57 19.24 18.79
CA ILE A 544 -17.09 18.10 19.57
C ILE A 544 -17.41 18.55 21.00
N ILE A 545 -16.48 19.25 21.67
CA ILE A 545 -16.69 19.74 23.03
C ILE A 545 -17.87 20.71 23.10
N ALA A 546 -17.98 21.64 22.15
CA ALA A 546 -19.07 22.61 22.07
C ALA A 546 -20.40 21.92 21.77
N ALA A 547 -20.43 21.01 20.80
CA ALA A 547 -21.60 20.21 20.46
C ALA A 547 -22.10 19.42 21.69
N TRP A 548 -21.21 18.84 22.49
CA TRP A 548 -21.59 18.14 23.71
C TRP A 548 -22.19 19.03 24.80
N ARG A 549 -21.88 20.34 24.78
CA ARG A 549 -22.32 21.34 25.76
C ARG A 549 -23.50 22.19 25.28
N LEU A 550 -23.88 22.08 24.01
CA LEU A 550 -24.94 22.86 23.40
C LEU A 550 -26.33 22.28 23.71
N PRO A 551 -27.33 23.13 24.04
CA PRO A 551 -28.70 22.70 24.28
C PRO A 551 -29.43 22.48 22.94
N TRP A 552 -29.12 21.38 22.25
CA TRP A 552 -29.73 21.02 20.94
C TRP A 552 -31.25 21.02 20.92
N GLY A 553 -31.91 20.87 22.08
CA GLY A 553 -33.36 20.98 22.23
C GLY A 553 -33.96 22.34 21.83
N SER A 554 -33.17 23.39 21.60
CA SER A 554 -33.65 24.70 21.13
C SER A 554 -33.46 24.98 19.63
N VAL A 555 -32.85 24.06 18.87
CA VAL A 555 -32.55 24.24 17.43
C VAL A 555 -33.71 23.70 16.59
N ARG A 556 -34.36 24.56 15.80
CA ARG A 556 -35.43 24.16 14.88
C ARG A 556 -34.85 23.89 13.48
N PHE A 557 -34.78 22.61 13.11
CA PHE A 557 -34.45 22.15 11.75
C PHE A 557 -35.58 22.47 10.75
N PRO A 558 -35.32 22.47 9.41
CA PRO A 558 -36.33 22.63 8.37
C PRO A 558 -37.54 21.69 8.58
N SER A 559 -38.73 22.14 8.17
CA SER A 559 -39.97 21.46 8.53
C SER A 559 -40.04 20.03 7.99
N ARG A 560 -40.40 19.13 8.91
CA ARG A 560 -40.68 17.69 8.76
C ARG A 560 -41.21 17.26 7.39
N GLN A 561 -42.12 18.02 6.77
CA GLN A 561 -42.85 17.65 5.56
C GLN A 561 -41.95 17.35 4.34
N THR A 562 -40.88 18.12 4.12
CA THR A 562 -40.06 18.02 2.89
C THR A 562 -39.05 16.88 2.94
N LEU A 563 -38.49 16.62 4.13
CA LEU A 563 -37.62 15.47 4.39
C LEU A 563 -38.41 14.16 4.49
N GLN A 564 -39.65 14.23 4.98
CA GLN A 564 -40.58 13.09 5.02
C GLN A 564 -40.93 12.61 3.62
N ASN A 565 -41.27 13.48 2.67
CA ASN A 565 -41.71 13.06 1.33
C ASN A 565 -40.67 12.26 0.52
N GLY A 566 -39.36 12.56 0.65
CA GLY A 566 -38.31 11.82 -0.07
C GLY A 566 -37.94 10.47 0.58
N VAL A 567 -38.01 10.42 1.92
CA VAL A 567 -37.71 9.21 2.71
C VAL A 567 -38.91 8.26 2.71
N ASP A 568 -40.13 8.79 2.77
CA ASP A 568 -41.39 8.02 2.74
C ASP A 568 -41.60 7.32 1.39
N LEU A 569 -41.22 7.92 0.26
CA LEU A 569 -41.33 7.29 -1.07
C LEU A 569 -40.41 6.06 -1.20
N THR A 570 -39.18 6.18 -0.71
CA THR A 570 -38.14 5.13 -0.81
C THR A 570 -38.39 3.99 0.19
N LEU A 571 -38.83 4.33 1.41
CA LEU A 571 -39.24 3.34 2.42
C LEU A 571 -40.55 2.64 2.03
N THR A 572 -41.51 3.33 1.42
CA THR A 572 -42.79 2.72 1.03
C THR A 572 -42.62 1.70 -0.10
N LEU A 573 -41.76 1.97 -1.09
CA LEU A 573 -41.44 1.01 -2.16
C LEU A 573 -40.67 -0.22 -1.62
N THR A 574 -39.77 -0.02 -0.66
CA THR A 574 -38.97 -1.09 -0.03
C THR A 574 -39.79 -1.93 0.95
N PHE A 575 -40.62 -1.31 1.79
CA PHE A 575 -41.51 -2.01 2.73
C PHE A 575 -42.66 -2.72 2.03
N SER A 576 -43.17 -2.21 0.90
CA SER A 576 -44.23 -2.90 0.16
C SER A 576 -43.73 -4.20 -0.48
N ALA A 577 -42.49 -4.23 -0.98
CA ALA A 577 -41.87 -5.45 -1.50
C ALA A 577 -41.58 -6.49 -0.39
N ILE A 578 -41.10 -6.05 0.78
CA ILE A 578 -40.83 -6.90 1.95
C ILE A 578 -42.12 -7.39 2.62
N PHE A 579 -43.18 -6.57 2.63
CA PHE A 579 -44.47 -6.91 3.20
C PHE A 579 -45.23 -7.95 2.37
N VAL A 580 -45.13 -7.91 1.03
CA VAL A 580 -45.69 -8.95 0.14
C VAL A 580 -44.96 -10.30 0.29
N LEU A 581 -43.65 -10.29 0.54
CA LEU A 581 -42.87 -11.50 0.83
C LEU A 581 -43.06 -12.03 2.26
N GLY A 582 -43.21 -11.15 3.26
CA GLY A 582 -43.40 -11.52 4.67
C GLY A 582 -44.83 -11.96 5.03
N SER A 583 -45.83 -11.45 4.31
CA SER A 583 -47.24 -11.85 4.48
C SER A 583 -47.54 -13.24 3.92
N ALA A 584 -46.73 -13.76 2.99
CA ALA A 584 -46.83 -15.14 2.49
C ALA A 584 -46.31 -16.20 3.51
N LEU A 585 -45.59 -15.80 4.55
CA LEU A 585 -44.87 -16.69 5.48
C LEU A 585 -45.46 -16.75 6.90
N THR A 586 -46.56 -16.06 7.17
CA THR A 586 -47.06 -15.85 8.54
C THR A 586 -48.51 -16.28 8.73
N TRP A 587 -48.76 -17.59 8.80
CA TRP A 587 -49.95 -18.16 9.45
C TRP A 587 -49.53 -19.09 10.61
N GLY A 588 -49.90 -18.73 11.85
CA GLY A 588 -50.14 -19.68 12.94
C GLY A 588 -49.45 -19.41 14.29
N ASP A 589 -50.20 -18.85 15.25
CA ASP A 589 -49.88 -18.68 16.68
C ASP A 589 -49.59 -19.99 17.46
N ALA A 590 -49.70 -21.16 16.81
CA ALA A 590 -49.35 -22.45 17.42
C ALA A 590 -47.82 -22.69 17.48
N PHE A 591 -47.05 -22.11 16.56
CA PHE A 591 -45.61 -22.37 16.44
C PHE A 591 -44.77 -21.60 17.47
N THR A 592 -45.16 -20.37 17.78
CA THR A 592 -44.52 -19.51 18.80
C THR A 592 -44.67 -20.05 20.23
N ALA A 593 -45.77 -20.76 20.52
CA ALA A 593 -45.96 -21.45 21.80
C ALA A 593 -45.09 -22.71 21.94
N LEU A 594 -44.80 -23.39 20.83
CA LEU A 594 -43.97 -24.60 20.78
C LEU A 594 -42.47 -24.28 21.01
N LEU A 595 -41.98 -23.17 20.43
CA LEU A 595 -40.57 -22.74 20.47
C LEU A 595 -40.12 -22.13 21.81
N LYS A 596 -41.04 -21.82 22.73
CA LYS A 596 -40.70 -21.32 24.08
C LYS A 596 -40.13 -22.38 25.02
N ARG A 597 -40.17 -23.67 24.63
CA ARG A 597 -39.58 -24.76 25.42
C ARG A 597 -38.10 -24.94 25.07
N ASP A 598 -37.23 -24.74 26.06
CA ASP A 598 -35.77 -24.74 25.88
C ASP A 598 -35.20 -25.94 25.12
N PRO A 599 -35.59 -27.20 25.41
CA PRO A 599 -34.99 -28.37 24.76
C PRO A 599 -35.35 -28.48 23.27
N LEU A 600 -36.59 -28.12 22.91
CA LEU A 600 -37.11 -28.26 21.56
C LEU A 600 -36.47 -27.25 20.61
N ALA A 601 -36.30 -26.01 21.06
CA ALA A 601 -35.67 -24.98 20.25
C ALA A 601 -34.18 -25.29 20.01
N ILE A 602 -33.47 -25.91 20.97
CA ILE A 602 -32.08 -26.37 20.78
C ILE A 602 -32.04 -27.47 19.73
N LEU A 603 -32.92 -28.47 19.83
CA LEU A 603 -32.96 -29.60 18.91
C LEU A 603 -33.32 -29.17 17.49
N LEU A 604 -34.26 -28.23 17.34
CA LEU A 604 -34.59 -27.63 16.04
C LEU A 604 -33.44 -26.79 15.49
N THR A 605 -32.74 -26.02 16.33
CA THR A 605 -31.55 -25.25 15.92
C THR A 605 -30.46 -26.17 15.36
N LEU A 606 -30.16 -27.26 16.09
CA LEU A 606 -29.17 -28.26 15.67
C LEU A 606 -29.58 -28.94 14.36
N ALA A 607 -30.87 -29.29 14.21
CA ALA A 607 -31.40 -29.87 12.97
C ALA A 607 -31.29 -28.88 11.79
N THR A 608 -31.70 -27.63 11.97
CA THR A 608 -31.66 -26.63 10.89
C THR A 608 -30.23 -26.29 10.47
N ILE A 609 -29.31 -26.16 11.42
CA ILE A 609 -27.91 -25.91 11.11
C ILE A 609 -27.30 -27.16 10.43
N GLY A 610 -27.52 -28.35 11.00
CA GLY A 610 -26.99 -29.59 10.41
C GLY A 610 -27.46 -29.80 8.97
N ILE A 611 -28.75 -29.58 8.69
CA ILE A 611 -29.30 -29.67 7.34
C ILE A 611 -28.72 -28.58 6.42
N ALA A 612 -28.54 -27.35 6.91
CA ALA A 612 -28.01 -26.25 6.11
C ALA A 612 -26.59 -26.52 5.58
N PHE A 613 -25.74 -27.14 6.41
CA PHE A 613 -24.32 -27.33 6.11
C PHE A 613 -23.96 -28.73 5.58
N ILE A 614 -24.80 -29.75 5.81
CA ILE A 614 -24.54 -31.12 5.33
C ILE A 614 -25.28 -31.39 4.01
N SER A 615 -26.39 -30.70 3.73
CA SER A 615 -27.18 -30.96 2.54
C SER A 615 -26.46 -30.49 1.26
N PRO A 616 -26.31 -31.36 0.25
CA PRO A 616 -25.82 -30.95 -1.07
C PRO A 616 -26.88 -30.17 -1.88
N ILE A 617 -28.11 -30.04 -1.38
CA ILE A 617 -29.24 -29.42 -2.08
C ILE A 617 -29.38 -27.96 -1.62
N ALA A 618 -28.99 -27.01 -2.48
CA ALA A 618 -28.97 -25.57 -2.17
C ALA A 618 -30.31 -25.03 -1.64
N ILE A 619 -31.44 -25.45 -2.22
CA ILE A 619 -32.78 -25.01 -1.78
C ILE A 619 -33.06 -25.48 -0.35
N LEU A 620 -32.69 -26.71 -0.01
CA LEU A 620 -32.87 -27.25 1.33
C LEU A 620 -32.03 -26.47 2.34
N SER A 621 -30.81 -26.07 1.97
CA SER A 621 -29.95 -25.25 2.81
C SER A 621 -30.53 -23.85 3.05
N VAL A 622 -31.05 -23.18 2.01
CA VAL A 622 -31.71 -21.87 2.16
C VAL A 622 -32.96 -21.97 3.02
N LEU A 623 -33.82 -22.96 2.80
CA LEU A 623 -35.01 -23.20 3.62
C LEU A 623 -34.65 -23.46 5.09
N SER A 624 -33.55 -24.17 5.32
CA SER A 624 -33.06 -24.47 6.66
C SER A 624 -32.48 -23.25 7.38
N LEU A 625 -31.73 -22.40 6.67
CA LEU A 625 -31.27 -21.10 7.19
C LEU A 625 -32.43 -20.15 7.46
N PHE A 626 -33.47 -20.18 6.62
CA PHE A 626 -34.69 -19.41 6.85
C PHE A 626 -35.45 -19.90 8.09
N ALA A 627 -35.61 -21.22 8.25
CA ALA A 627 -36.18 -21.81 9.46
C ALA A 627 -35.36 -21.44 10.72
N PHE A 628 -34.03 -21.46 10.61
CA PHE A 628 -33.15 -20.98 11.67
C PHE A 628 -33.39 -19.49 11.99
N ALA A 629 -33.52 -18.63 10.98
CA ALA A 629 -33.84 -17.21 11.18
C ALA A 629 -35.16 -17.00 11.96
N ILE A 630 -36.19 -17.83 11.70
CA ILE A 630 -37.45 -17.81 12.48
C ILE A 630 -37.19 -18.20 13.94
N ILE A 631 -36.40 -19.25 14.18
CA ILE A 631 -36.05 -19.68 15.55
C ILE A 631 -35.32 -18.53 16.28
N VAL A 632 -34.34 -17.90 15.63
CA VAL A 632 -33.55 -16.82 16.23
C VAL A 632 -34.39 -15.56 16.46
N PHE A 633 -35.31 -15.22 15.56
CA PHE A 633 -36.25 -14.11 15.74
C PHE A 633 -37.06 -14.29 17.04
N ASN A 634 -37.55 -15.52 17.26
CA ASN A 634 -38.31 -15.85 18.47
C ASN A 634 -37.44 -15.97 19.72
N ARG A 635 -36.20 -16.46 19.58
CA ARG A 635 -35.24 -16.64 20.67
C ARG A 635 -33.80 -16.26 20.24
N PRO A 636 -33.42 -14.97 20.36
CA PRO A 636 -32.12 -14.45 19.92
C PRO A 636 -30.90 -15.16 20.54
N LEU A 637 -31.06 -15.72 21.74
CA LEU A 637 -30.04 -16.54 22.40
C LEU A 637 -29.54 -17.69 21.50
N MET A 638 -30.41 -18.32 20.70
CA MET A 638 -30.00 -19.42 19.81
C MET A 638 -29.02 -18.95 18.73
N GLY A 639 -29.19 -17.72 18.26
CA GLY A 639 -28.27 -17.10 17.32
C GLY A 639 -26.89 -16.89 17.93
N LEU A 640 -26.83 -16.42 19.18
CA LEU A 640 -25.57 -16.27 19.92
C LEU A 640 -24.88 -17.60 20.20
N LEU A 641 -25.64 -18.64 20.59
CA LEU A 641 -25.09 -19.97 20.83
C LEU A 641 -24.50 -20.56 19.54
N ALA A 642 -25.23 -20.44 18.42
CA ALA A 642 -24.75 -20.89 17.13
C ALA A 642 -23.50 -20.13 16.69
N THR A 643 -23.49 -18.81 16.83
CA THR A 643 -22.34 -17.97 16.48
C THR A 643 -21.11 -18.34 17.31
N LEU A 644 -21.25 -18.47 18.64
CA LEU A 644 -20.15 -18.86 19.54
C LEU A 644 -19.65 -20.28 19.26
N PHE A 645 -20.56 -21.21 18.94
CA PHE A 645 -20.18 -22.58 18.61
C PHE A 645 -19.35 -22.62 17.32
N TRP A 646 -19.87 -22.03 16.24
CA TRP A 646 -19.24 -22.05 14.93
C TRP A 646 -18.00 -21.19 14.83
N SER A 647 -17.86 -20.13 15.65
CA SER A 647 -16.62 -19.36 15.69
C SER A 647 -15.41 -20.23 16.04
N MET A 648 -15.59 -21.35 16.76
CA MET A 648 -14.51 -22.27 17.11
C MET A 648 -14.06 -23.17 15.94
N PHE A 649 -14.86 -23.32 14.88
CA PHE A 649 -14.59 -24.25 13.77
C PHE A 649 -14.20 -23.56 12.45
N PHE A 650 -13.91 -22.26 12.49
CA PHE A 650 -13.59 -21.43 11.32
C PHE A 650 -12.45 -21.97 10.42
N ALA A 651 -11.46 -22.66 10.99
CA ALA A 651 -10.31 -23.20 10.24
C ALA A 651 -10.49 -24.66 9.77
N SER A 652 -11.71 -25.21 9.83
CA SER A 652 -11.98 -26.60 9.49
C SER A 652 -12.20 -26.79 7.98
N THR A 653 -11.87 -27.98 7.47
CA THR A 653 -12.13 -28.40 6.06
C THR A 653 -13.61 -28.31 5.65
N ILE A 654 -14.51 -28.07 6.61
CA ILE A 654 -15.95 -27.89 6.41
C ILE A 654 -16.24 -26.55 5.72
N ASP A 655 -15.47 -25.48 5.99
CA ASP A 655 -15.66 -24.17 5.35
C ASP A 655 -15.13 -24.13 3.89
N ALA A 656 -14.29 -25.10 3.48
CA ALA A 656 -13.79 -25.19 2.10
C ALA A 656 -14.88 -25.48 1.05
N TYR A 657 -16.07 -25.95 1.48
CA TYR A 657 -17.19 -26.26 0.60
C TYR A 657 -18.13 -25.07 0.32
N ILE A 658 -18.02 -23.94 1.02
CA ILE A 658 -18.88 -22.75 0.81
C ILE A 658 -18.03 -21.53 0.44
N ARG A 659 -17.95 -21.23 -0.86
CA ARG A 659 -16.95 -20.31 -1.45
C ARG A 659 -17.22 -18.80 -1.31
N LEU A 660 -18.09 -18.32 -0.41
CA LEU A 660 -18.42 -16.87 -0.33
C LEU A 660 -18.47 -16.27 1.10
N ILE A 661 -19.00 -16.98 2.11
CA ILE A 661 -19.17 -16.46 3.49
C ILE A 661 -18.90 -17.59 4.49
N ALA A 662 -18.13 -17.33 5.54
CA ALA A 662 -17.84 -18.33 6.56
C ALA A 662 -19.09 -18.67 7.38
N THR A 663 -19.18 -19.91 7.87
CA THR A 663 -20.35 -20.40 8.62
C THR A 663 -20.69 -19.51 9.82
N VAL A 664 -19.68 -19.03 10.56
CA VAL A 664 -19.85 -18.11 11.70
C VAL A 664 -20.45 -16.76 11.28
N GLU A 665 -20.05 -16.21 10.12
CA GLU A 665 -20.55 -14.93 9.61
C GLU A 665 -22.03 -15.05 9.22
N ALA A 666 -22.41 -16.17 8.60
CA ALA A 666 -23.81 -16.46 8.28
C ALA A 666 -24.68 -16.54 9.54
N MET A 667 -24.23 -17.26 10.57
CA MET A 667 -24.95 -17.36 11.86
C MET A 667 -25.08 -15.98 12.52
N LEU A 668 -24.00 -15.20 12.53
CA LEU A 668 -23.98 -13.86 13.11
C LEU A 668 -24.93 -12.91 12.36
N PHE A 669 -24.91 -12.92 11.03
CA PHE A 669 -25.74 -12.04 10.21
C PHE A 669 -27.23 -12.36 10.36
N ILE A 670 -27.60 -13.64 10.34
CA ILE A 670 -28.97 -14.08 10.63
C ILE A 670 -29.39 -13.64 12.03
N SER A 671 -28.49 -13.78 13.01
CA SER A 671 -28.74 -13.36 14.39
C SER A 671 -28.96 -11.86 14.52
N LEU A 672 -28.16 -11.07 13.81
CA LEU A 672 -28.27 -9.61 13.77
C LEU A 672 -29.59 -9.19 13.14
N LEU A 673 -29.89 -9.68 11.93
CA LEU A 673 -31.13 -9.36 11.22
C LEU A 673 -32.38 -9.77 12.01
N ALA A 674 -32.38 -10.97 12.58
CA ALA A 674 -33.50 -11.45 13.38
C ALA A 674 -33.70 -10.61 14.66
N THR A 675 -32.60 -10.18 15.30
CA THR A 675 -32.66 -9.33 16.50
C THR A 675 -33.13 -7.91 16.16
N ILE A 676 -32.64 -7.32 15.07
CA ILE A 676 -33.10 -6.02 14.56
C ILE A 676 -34.58 -6.10 14.18
N GLY A 677 -34.97 -7.12 13.42
CA GLY A 677 -36.35 -7.35 13.01
C GLY A 677 -37.29 -7.50 14.21
N ARG A 678 -36.86 -8.21 15.26
CA ARG A 678 -37.60 -8.30 16.52
C ARG A 678 -37.73 -6.95 17.21
N GLY A 679 -36.66 -6.17 17.27
CA GLY A 679 -36.69 -4.82 17.83
C GLY A 679 -37.68 -3.90 17.08
N LEU A 680 -37.70 -3.99 15.75
CA LEU A 680 -38.67 -3.27 14.91
C LEU A 680 -40.10 -3.76 15.14
N TYR A 681 -40.32 -5.06 15.32
CA TYR A 681 -41.62 -5.63 15.65
C TYR A 681 -42.13 -5.16 17.02
N ASP A 682 -41.28 -5.22 18.06
CA ASP A 682 -41.61 -4.76 19.40
C ASP A 682 -41.90 -3.25 19.41
N TRP A 683 -41.14 -2.47 18.64
CA TRP A 683 -41.39 -1.04 18.39
C TRP A 683 -42.74 -0.81 17.71
N ALA A 684 -43.06 -1.54 16.64
CA ALA A 684 -44.31 -1.41 15.90
C ALA A 684 -45.53 -1.79 16.76
N LYS A 685 -45.38 -2.78 17.64
CA LYS A 685 -46.40 -3.21 18.60
C LYS A 685 -46.67 -2.14 19.65
N LEU A 686 -45.62 -1.53 20.22
CA LEU A 686 -45.75 -0.43 21.18
C LEU A 686 -46.41 0.82 20.53
N ARG A 687 -46.05 1.14 19.28
CA ARG A 687 -46.66 2.23 18.52
C ARG A 687 -48.18 2.06 18.33
N ARG A 688 -48.69 0.82 18.25
CA ARG A 688 -50.13 0.55 18.13
C ARG A 688 -50.91 0.76 19.43
N GLN A 689 -50.24 0.91 20.57
CA GLN A 689 -50.89 1.01 21.89
C GLN A 689 -50.96 2.44 22.47
N GLU A 690 -50.32 3.45 21.85
CA GLU A 690 -50.35 4.85 22.32
C GLU A 690 -50.91 5.82 21.27
N GLU A 691 -51.92 6.63 21.64
CA GLU A 691 -52.58 7.61 20.76
C GLU A 691 -51.74 8.88 20.47
N HIS A 692 -50.69 9.15 21.26
CA HIS A 692 -49.79 10.30 21.10
C HIS A 692 -48.32 9.88 21.13
N PHE A 693 -47.90 9.14 20.10
CA PHE A 693 -46.54 8.62 19.97
C PHE A 693 -45.59 9.63 19.29
N ASN A 694 -44.60 10.14 20.02
CA ASN A 694 -43.56 11.02 19.47
C ASN A 694 -42.35 10.20 19.00
N TRP A 695 -42.25 9.97 17.69
CA TRP A 695 -41.24 9.07 17.10
C TRP A 695 -39.78 9.47 17.39
N LEU A 696 -39.51 10.77 17.53
CA LEU A 696 -38.18 11.27 17.93
C LEU A 696 -37.85 10.83 19.35
N GLN A 697 -38.79 10.96 20.29
CA GLN A 697 -38.56 10.51 21.66
C GLN A 697 -38.39 8.99 21.75
N ALA A 698 -39.17 8.16 21.06
CA ALA A 698 -39.02 6.70 21.17
C ALA A 698 -37.70 6.16 20.58
N PHE A 699 -37.25 6.68 19.42
CA PHE A 699 -35.96 6.31 18.84
C PHE A 699 -34.80 6.85 19.67
N PHE A 700 -34.88 8.12 20.12
CA PHE A 700 -33.90 8.69 21.03
C PHE A 700 -33.93 8.08 22.43
N ILE A 701 -35.03 7.52 22.93
CA ILE A 701 -35.11 6.81 24.23
C ILE A 701 -34.49 5.41 24.13
N ALA A 702 -34.73 4.69 23.02
CA ALA A 702 -34.10 3.40 22.77
C ALA A 702 -32.58 3.52 22.52
N SER A 703 -32.13 4.58 21.84
CA SER A 703 -30.70 4.89 21.68
C SER A 703 -30.08 5.58 22.89
N ASP A 704 -30.81 6.47 23.60
CA ASP A 704 -30.38 7.06 24.89
C ASP A 704 -30.13 5.97 25.92
N THR A 705 -30.99 4.95 25.98
CA THR A 705 -30.85 3.90 27.00
C THR A 705 -29.65 3.00 26.77
N LEU A 706 -29.17 2.86 25.53
CA LEU A 706 -27.96 2.09 25.19
C LEU A 706 -26.69 2.95 25.33
N LEU A 707 -26.72 4.20 24.85
CA LEU A 707 -25.63 5.17 25.01
C LEU A 707 -25.40 5.59 26.48
N LYS A 708 -26.46 5.77 27.28
CA LYS A 708 -26.37 6.04 28.73
C LYS A 708 -25.92 4.82 29.55
N ARG A 709 -25.87 3.63 28.95
CA ARG A 709 -25.44 2.37 29.59
C ARG A 709 -24.04 1.91 29.16
N LEU A 710 -23.32 2.72 28.37
CA LEU A 710 -21.95 2.40 27.99
C LEU A 710 -21.07 2.30 29.24
N ILE A 711 -20.39 1.17 29.37
CA ILE A 711 -19.35 0.96 30.38
C ILE A 711 -17.97 1.12 29.73
N PRO A 712 -16.90 1.35 30.50
CA PRO A 712 -15.56 1.50 29.94
C PRO A 712 -15.09 0.34 29.05
N ILE A 713 -15.54 -0.91 29.30
CA ILE A 713 -15.21 -2.04 28.43
C ILE A 713 -15.81 -1.85 27.02
N ASP A 714 -17.02 -1.30 26.91
CA ASP A 714 -17.68 -1.01 25.63
C ASP A 714 -16.84 -0.02 24.80
N LEU A 715 -16.28 1.01 25.46
CA LEU A 715 -15.40 1.99 24.82
C LEU A 715 -14.11 1.36 24.29
N GLY A 716 -13.57 0.35 24.99
CA GLY A 716 -12.39 -0.38 24.53
C GLY A 716 -12.65 -1.17 23.24
N VAL A 717 -13.80 -1.84 23.15
CA VAL A 717 -14.21 -2.58 21.94
C VAL A 717 -14.48 -1.62 20.78
N LEU A 718 -15.17 -0.51 21.03
CA LEU A 718 -15.43 0.51 20.00
C LEU A 718 -14.14 1.21 19.54
N ALA A 719 -13.17 1.42 20.43
CA ALA A 719 -11.85 1.95 20.07
C ALA A 719 -11.11 1.01 19.13
N LEU A 720 -11.10 -0.31 19.41
CA LEU A 720 -10.50 -1.30 18.51
C LEU A 720 -11.22 -1.37 17.16
N PHE A 721 -12.55 -1.25 17.13
CA PHE A 721 -13.31 -1.16 15.89
C PHE A 721 -12.94 0.09 15.07
N ALA A 722 -12.86 1.25 15.73
CA ALA A 722 -12.49 2.50 15.08
C ALA A 722 -11.05 2.44 14.54
N LEU A 723 -10.10 1.93 15.34
CA LEU A 723 -8.71 1.75 14.94
C LEU A 723 -8.57 0.78 13.76
N GLY A 724 -9.27 -0.35 13.77
CA GLY A 724 -9.26 -1.29 12.66
C GLY A 724 -9.88 -0.71 11.38
N THR A 725 -10.94 0.09 11.51
CA THR A 725 -11.54 0.76 10.35
C THR A 725 -10.60 1.82 9.78
N PHE A 726 -9.96 2.60 10.66
CA PHE A 726 -9.03 3.65 10.28
C PHE A 726 -7.75 3.07 9.68
N SER A 727 -7.29 1.90 10.13
CA SER A 727 -6.04 1.29 9.64
C SER A 727 -6.05 0.86 8.19
N ILE A 728 -7.22 0.78 7.54
CA ILE A 728 -7.31 0.59 6.09
C ILE A 728 -6.70 1.77 5.33
N THR A 729 -6.74 3.00 5.88
CA THR A 729 -6.30 4.18 5.14
C THR A 729 -4.79 4.23 4.90
N TRP A 730 -3.99 3.47 5.67
CA TRP A 730 -2.54 3.36 5.53
C TRP A 730 -2.05 1.93 5.28
N ALA A 731 -2.94 0.96 5.07
CA ALA A 731 -2.54 -0.39 4.71
C ALA A 731 -2.11 -0.45 3.23
N ASP A 732 -0.93 -0.99 2.96
CA ASP A 732 -0.39 -1.16 1.60
C ASP A 732 -1.29 -2.09 0.78
N LEU A 733 -1.64 -3.24 1.35
CA LEU A 733 -2.52 -4.25 0.76
C LEU A 733 -3.94 -4.11 1.29
N ARG A 734 -4.70 -3.18 0.69
CA ARG A 734 -6.07 -2.84 1.10
C ARG A 734 -7.08 -4.00 1.02
N PRO A 735 -7.09 -4.86 -0.02
CA PRO A 735 -8.02 -5.99 -0.09
C PRO A 735 -7.87 -6.97 1.09
N GLU A 736 -6.63 -7.28 1.45
CA GLU A 736 -6.22 -8.13 2.56
C GLU A 736 -6.64 -7.50 3.91
N ALA A 737 -6.34 -6.21 4.10
CA ALA A 737 -6.76 -5.45 5.26
C ALA A 737 -8.29 -5.42 5.43
N MET A 738 -9.04 -5.30 4.32
CA MET A 738 -10.50 -5.31 4.32
C MET A 738 -11.06 -6.69 4.71
N HIS A 739 -10.42 -7.76 4.24
CA HIS A 739 -10.77 -9.12 4.64
C HIS A 739 -10.58 -9.30 6.14
N GLU A 740 -9.42 -8.93 6.68
CA GLU A 740 -9.16 -9.03 8.11
C GLU A 740 -10.09 -8.13 8.93
N LEU A 741 -10.37 -6.89 8.50
CA LEU A 741 -11.35 -6.01 9.15
C LEU A 741 -12.70 -6.72 9.30
N ARG A 742 -13.19 -7.33 8.22
CA ARG A 742 -14.49 -8.03 8.21
C ARG A 742 -14.54 -9.16 9.23
N VAL A 743 -13.55 -10.05 9.20
CA VAL A 743 -13.58 -11.32 9.95
C VAL A 743 -13.03 -11.21 11.37
N MET A 744 -12.07 -10.32 11.63
CA MET A 744 -11.39 -10.18 12.92
C MET A 744 -11.87 -9.00 13.76
N ILE A 745 -12.51 -8.00 13.16
CA ILE A 745 -12.93 -6.77 13.87
C ILE A 745 -14.44 -6.58 13.81
N ILE A 746 -15.02 -6.48 12.61
CA ILE A 746 -16.46 -6.24 12.42
C ILE A 746 -17.27 -7.40 13.02
N GLY A 747 -16.98 -8.64 12.62
CA GLY A 747 -17.68 -9.82 13.11
C GLY A 747 -17.69 -9.93 14.65
N PRO A 748 -16.52 -9.97 15.31
CA PRO A 748 -16.44 -9.97 16.78
C PRO A 748 -17.11 -8.76 17.44
N THR A 749 -16.99 -7.57 16.88
CA THR A 749 -17.63 -6.36 17.43
C THR A 749 -19.15 -6.44 17.35
N LEU A 750 -19.71 -6.90 16.22
CA LEU A 750 -21.15 -7.11 16.07
C LEU A 750 -21.65 -8.21 17.03
N PHE A 751 -20.87 -9.28 17.22
CA PHE A 751 -21.17 -10.31 18.21
C PHE A 751 -21.19 -9.75 19.64
N TYR A 752 -20.23 -8.90 19.99
CA TYR A 752 -20.20 -8.18 21.27
C TYR A 752 -21.42 -7.26 21.43
N ILE A 753 -21.80 -6.51 20.41
CA ILE A 753 -22.98 -5.64 20.41
C ILE A 753 -24.25 -6.46 20.66
N LEU A 754 -24.38 -7.64 20.05
CA LEU A 754 -25.52 -8.54 20.32
C LEU A 754 -25.53 -9.03 21.77
N LEU A 755 -24.37 -9.43 22.31
CA LEU A 755 -24.23 -9.79 23.74
C LEU A 755 -24.58 -8.61 24.67
N ARG A 756 -24.31 -7.37 24.27
CA ARG A 756 -24.62 -6.17 25.06
C ARG A 756 -26.09 -5.74 24.98
N SER A 757 -26.74 -6.04 23.86
CA SER A 757 -28.11 -5.57 23.52
C SER A 757 -29.21 -6.46 24.12
N LEU A 758 -28.92 -7.74 24.36
CA LEU A 758 -29.90 -8.69 24.89
C LEU A 758 -29.89 -8.70 26.43
N ARG A 759 -31.02 -9.09 27.03
CA ARG A 759 -31.13 -9.34 28.47
C ARG A 759 -30.94 -10.82 28.75
N PHE A 760 -30.08 -11.15 29.71
CA PHE A 760 -29.74 -12.52 30.05
C PHE A 760 -30.16 -12.84 31.48
N SER A 761 -30.61 -14.07 31.69
CA SER A 761 -30.68 -14.70 33.00
C SER A 761 -29.35 -15.41 33.32
N ALA A 762 -29.14 -15.80 34.59
CA ALA A 762 -28.00 -16.61 34.97
C ALA A 762 -27.97 -17.98 34.25
N SER A 763 -29.15 -18.54 33.94
CA SER A 763 -29.28 -19.76 33.13
C SER A 763 -28.85 -19.55 31.67
N ASP A 764 -29.18 -18.41 31.05
CA ASP A 764 -28.77 -18.12 29.68
C ASP A 764 -27.25 -17.98 29.56
N LEU A 765 -26.62 -17.30 30.53
CA LEU A 765 -25.16 -17.21 30.60
C LEU A 765 -24.52 -18.58 30.78
N SER A 766 -25.13 -19.45 31.59
CA SER A 766 -24.66 -20.83 31.76
C SER A 766 -24.71 -21.62 30.47
N LEU A 767 -25.75 -21.44 29.66
CA LEU A 767 -25.91 -22.11 28.37
C LEU A 767 -24.85 -21.66 27.35
N LEU A 768 -24.45 -20.38 27.36
CA LEU A 768 -23.33 -19.88 26.56
C LEU A 768 -22.00 -20.53 26.96
N ILE A 769 -21.74 -20.64 28.27
CA ILE A 769 -20.53 -21.29 28.79
C ILE A 769 -20.54 -22.80 28.47
N ASP A 770 -21.67 -23.46 28.65
CA ASP A 770 -21.84 -24.87 28.30
C ASP A 770 -21.59 -25.10 26.80
N THR A 771 -22.03 -24.19 25.95
CA THR A 771 -21.79 -24.26 24.50
C THR A 771 -20.31 -24.14 24.15
N ALA A 772 -19.59 -23.23 24.81
CA ALA A 772 -18.13 -23.14 24.68
C ALA A 772 -17.44 -24.43 25.15
N ILE A 773 -17.84 -25.00 26.30
CA ILE A 773 -17.30 -26.26 26.83
C ILE A 773 -17.56 -27.42 25.88
N ILE A 774 -18.78 -27.53 25.34
CA ILE A 774 -19.16 -28.59 24.38
C ILE A 774 -18.33 -28.47 23.10
N GLY A 775 -18.19 -27.27 22.54
CA GLY A 775 -17.35 -27.07 21.34
C GLY A 775 -15.89 -27.43 21.60
N GLY A 776 -15.32 -27.01 22.73
CA GLY A 776 -13.97 -27.42 23.14
C GLY A 776 -13.83 -28.93 23.33
N MET A 777 -14.84 -29.58 23.91
CA MET A 777 -14.86 -31.03 24.09
C MET A 777 -14.89 -31.76 22.75
N ILE A 778 -15.68 -31.29 21.77
CA ILE A 778 -15.70 -31.84 20.41
C ILE A 778 -14.33 -31.70 19.75
N ILE A 779 -13.70 -30.53 19.84
CA ILE A 779 -12.34 -30.29 19.32
C ILE A 779 -11.33 -31.26 19.96
N ALA A 780 -11.39 -31.43 21.29
CA ALA A 780 -10.52 -32.35 22.01
C ALA A 780 -10.75 -33.81 21.60
N LEU A 781 -12.00 -34.25 21.44
CA LEU A 781 -12.33 -35.62 21.02
C LEU A 781 -11.88 -35.90 19.58
N ILE A 782 -12.07 -34.95 18.66
CA ILE A 782 -11.56 -35.04 17.28
C ILE A 782 -10.03 -35.18 17.31
N GLY A 783 -9.34 -34.31 18.05
CA GLY A 783 -7.89 -34.37 18.16
C GLY A 783 -7.37 -35.66 18.80
N LEU A 784 -8.04 -36.17 19.84
CA LEU A 784 -7.68 -37.45 20.47
C LEU A 784 -7.87 -38.62 19.51
N LYS A 785 -9.00 -38.66 18.78
CA LYS A 785 -9.23 -39.66 17.73
C LYS A 785 -8.09 -39.62 16.70
N ASN A 786 -7.81 -38.45 16.12
CA ASN A 786 -6.77 -38.23 15.12
C ASN A 786 -5.38 -38.68 15.62
N TYR A 787 -5.04 -38.30 16.86
CA TYR A 787 -3.78 -38.69 17.50
C TYR A 787 -3.61 -40.21 17.64
N PHE A 788 -4.68 -40.94 17.99
CA PHE A 788 -4.64 -42.40 18.15
C PHE A 788 -4.81 -43.16 16.83
N THR A 789 -5.45 -42.59 15.80
CA THR A 789 -5.60 -43.22 14.48
C THR A 789 -4.47 -42.91 13.50
N ASN A 790 -3.50 -42.06 13.87
CA ASN A 790 -2.45 -41.51 13.00
C ASN A 790 -2.96 -40.66 11.82
N ASP A 791 -4.23 -40.26 11.82
CA ASP A 791 -4.77 -39.34 10.83
C ASP A 791 -4.50 -37.91 11.27
N ALA A 792 -3.94 -37.06 10.39
CA ALA A 792 -3.64 -35.65 10.69
C ALA A 792 -2.84 -35.49 12.00
N VAL A 793 -1.56 -35.88 11.99
CA VAL A 793 -0.62 -35.69 13.10
C VAL A 793 0.65 -35.05 12.52
N VAL A 794 1.12 -33.95 13.12
CA VAL A 794 2.41 -33.36 12.73
C VAL A 794 3.53 -34.09 13.48
N LEU A 795 4.48 -34.65 12.74
CA LEU A 795 5.75 -35.12 13.27
C LEU A 795 6.69 -33.92 13.38
N ALA A 796 6.96 -33.48 14.61
CA ALA A 796 7.95 -32.44 14.88
C ALA A 796 8.96 -32.97 15.91
N ASP A 797 10.25 -32.83 15.61
CA ASP A 797 11.37 -33.27 16.46
C ASP A 797 11.23 -34.73 16.95
N GLY A 798 10.78 -35.62 16.05
CA GLY A 798 10.62 -37.05 16.33
C GLY A 798 9.43 -37.42 17.24
N SER A 799 8.55 -36.46 17.57
CA SER A 799 7.40 -36.67 18.47
C SER A 799 6.07 -36.37 17.78
N ARG A 800 5.05 -37.20 18.07
CA ARG A 800 3.67 -37.02 17.58
C ARG A 800 3.00 -35.90 18.37
N ARG A 801 2.35 -34.96 17.68
CA ARG A 801 1.62 -33.84 18.30
C ARG A 801 0.15 -33.86 17.88
N LEU A 802 -0.73 -33.66 18.86
CA LEU A 802 -2.16 -33.59 18.61
C LEU A 802 -2.49 -32.30 17.85
N ILE A 803 -2.95 -32.46 16.61
CA ILE A 803 -3.73 -31.46 15.88
C ILE A 803 -5.19 -31.93 15.83
N ALA A 804 -6.11 -30.97 15.78
CA ALA A 804 -7.55 -31.26 15.79
C ALA A 804 -8.16 -30.74 14.48
N VAL A 805 -9.14 -29.83 14.58
CA VAL A 805 -9.70 -29.10 13.44
C VAL A 805 -8.80 -27.95 12.96
N TYR A 806 -7.66 -27.74 13.62
CA TYR A 806 -6.68 -26.69 13.31
C TYR A 806 -5.40 -27.33 12.74
N GLY A 807 -4.72 -26.60 11.84
CA GLY A 807 -3.44 -27.05 11.23
C GLY A 807 -2.21 -27.00 12.15
N SER A 808 -2.32 -26.43 13.35
CA SER A 808 -1.20 -26.27 14.30
C SER A 808 -1.57 -26.76 15.70
N PRO A 809 -0.69 -27.54 16.38
CA PRO A 809 -0.93 -27.95 17.77
C PRO A 809 -1.01 -26.75 18.73
N ASN A 810 -0.30 -25.66 18.42
CA ASN A 810 -0.35 -24.45 19.25
C ASN A 810 -1.72 -23.77 19.15
N ALA A 811 -2.34 -23.76 17.97
CA ALA A 811 -3.69 -23.24 17.78
C ALA A 811 -4.73 -24.03 18.60
N VAL A 812 -4.59 -25.37 18.66
CA VAL A 812 -5.42 -26.22 19.54
C VAL A 812 -5.23 -25.81 21.00
N ALA A 813 -3.98 -25.66 21.45
CA ALA A 813 -3.67 -25.28 22.83
C ALA A 813 -4.24 -23.89 23.20
N LEU A 814 -4.12 -22.91 22.30
CA LEU A 814 -4.70 -21.57 22.45
C LEU A 814 -6.21 -21.62 22.67
N GLN A 815 -6.93 -22.47 21.92
CA GLN A 815 -8.38 -22.64 22.09
C GLN A 815 -8.73 -23.40 23.38
N LEU A 816 -8.18 -24.60 23.59
CA LEU A 816 -8.56 -25.46 24.73
C LEU A 816 -8.19 -24.82 26.07
N GLY A 817 -7.06 -24.11 26.13
CA GLY A 817 -6.60 -23.46 27.35
C GLY A 817 -7.48 -22.29 27.82
N ARG A 818 -8.32 -21.73 26.95
CA ARG A 818 -9.35 -20.74 27.30
C ARG A 818 -10.62 -21.37 27.86
N ILE A 819 -10.89 -22.64 27.52
CA ILE A 819 -12.10 -23.36 27.93
C ILE A 819 -11.87 -24.13 29.24
N LEU A 820 -10.69 -24.74 29.40
CA LEU A 820 -10.27 -25.47 30.59
C LEU A 820 -10.51 -24.74 31.93
N PRO A 821 -10.32 -23.43 32.05
CA PRO A 821 -10.58 -22.71 33.29
C PRO A 821 -12.05 -22.76 33.72
N PHE A 822 -12.99 -22.76 32.78
CA PHE A 822 -14.42 -22.91 33.07
C PHE A 822 -14.74 -24.31 33.59
N THR A 823 -14.17 -25.35 32.98
CA THR A 823 -14.42 -26.74 33.42
C THR A 823 -13.77 -27.04 34.77
N LEU A 824 -12.58 -26.49 35.02
CA LEU A 824 -11.90 -26.54 36.31
C LEU A 824 -12.72 -25.83 37.40
N ALA A 825 -13.25 -24.64 37.10
CA ALA A 825 -14.12 -23.93 38.04
C ALA A 825 -15.39 -24.73 38.37
N TYR A 826 -16.01 -25.39 37.38
CA TYR A 826 -17.18 -26.25 37.60
C TYR A 826 -16.86 -27.48 38.46
N ALA A 827 -15.65 -28.03 38.36
CA ALA A 827 -15.22 -29.17 39.16
C ALA A 827 -14.95 -28.80 40.64
N ILE A 828 -14.36 -27.62 40.86
CA ILE A 828 -13.82 -27.20 42.16
C ILE A 828 -14.87 -26.46 43.03
N VAL A 829 -15.72 -25.63 42.40
CA VAL A 829 -16.75 -24.89 43.14
C VAL A 829 -17.86 -25.84 43.60
N PRO A 830 -18.41 -25.68 44.82
CA PRO A 830 -19.50 -26.53 45.33
C PRO A 830 -20.82 -26.28 44.59
N LEU A 831 -20.94 -26.86 43.39
CA LEU A 831 -22.15 -26.90 42.57
C LEU A 831 -22.92 -28.22 42.75
N SER A 832 -24.02 -28.41 42.02
CA SER A 832 -24.76 -29.68 42.00
C SER A 832 -23.86 -30.85 41.55
N ALA A 833 -24.17 -32.07 42.01
CA ALA A 833 -23.39 -33.27 41.68
C ALA A 833 -23.25 -33.46 40.15
N TRP A 834 -24.32 -33.19 39.40
CA TRP A 834 -24.31 -33.21 37.93
C TRP A 834 -23.31 -32.20 37.34
N ARG A 835 -23.36 -30.93 37.80
CA ARG A 835 -22.45 -29.87 37.30
C ARG A 835 -21.00 -30.14 37.62
N ARG A 836 -20.71 -30.67 38.82
CA ARG A 836 -19.36 -31.07 39.21
C ARG A 836 -18.87 -32.26 38.40
N GLY A 837 -19.72 -33.26 38.18
CA GLY A 837 -19.42 -34.41 37.31
C GLY A 837 -19.12 -33.99 35.87
N PHE A 838 -19.95 -33.12 35.30
CA PHE A 838 -19.73 -32.54 33.98
C PHE A 838 -18.38 -31.79 33.90
N GLY A 839 -18.07 -30.95 34.91
CA GLY A 839 -16.79 -30.24 35.00
C GLY A 839 -15.58 -31.17 35.11
N LEU A 840 -15.66 -32.23 35.92
CA LEU A 840 -14.58 -33.22 36.09
C LEU A 840 -14.29 -34.00 34.80
N ILE A 841 -15.34 -34.51 34.14
CA ILE A 841 -15.22 -35.28 32.90
C ILE A 841 -14.63 -34.42 31.79
N THR A 842 -15.18 -33.21 31.60
CA THR A 842 -14.71 -32.29 30.55
C THR A 842 -13.28 -31.81 30.82
N THR A 843 -12.92 -31.52 32.08
CA THR A 843 -11.53 -31.16 32.45
C THR A 843 -10.55 -32.30 32.14
N ALA A 844 -10.89 -33.55 32.41
CA ALA A 844 -10.04 -34.69 32.09
C ALA A 844 -9.82 -34.82 30.57
N ILE A 845 -10.89 -34.78 29.78
CA ILE A 845 -10.81 -34.90 28.31
C ILE A 845 -10.00 -33.73 27.71
N LEU A 846 -10.35 -32.50 28.06
CA LEU A 846 -9.67 -31.30 27.58
C LEU A 846 -8.21 -31.26 28.04
N GLY A 847 -7.93 -31.66 29.28
CA GLY A 847 -6.59 -31.65 29.86
C GLY A 847 -5.64 -32.65 29.19
N ILE A 848 -6.11 -33.87 28.88
CA ILE A 848 -5.34 -34.86 28.12
C ILE A 848 -5.06 -34.34 26.72
N ALA A 849 -6.08 -33.87 26.00
CA ALA A 849 -5.91 -33.32 24.65
C ALA A 849 -4.94 -32.14 24.64
N PHE A 850 -5.07 -31.23 25.62
CA PHE A 850 -4.19 -30.08 25.82
C PHE A 850 -2.72 -30.49 26.03
N LEU A 851 -2.44 -31.47 26.88
CA LEU A 851 -1.07 -31.95 27.11
C LEU A 851 -0.46 -32.58 25.85
N LEU A 852 -1.25 -33.31 25.06
CA LEU A 852 -0.82 -33.94 23.81
C LEU A 852 -0.54 -32.93 22.67
N THR A 853 -0.98 -31.67 22.79
CA THR A 853 -0.56 -30.60 21.86
C THR A 853 0.94 -30.29 21.97
N GLN A 854 1.53 -30.56 23.14
CA GLN A 854 2.91 -30.24 23.48
C GLN A 854 3.26 -28.76 23.21
N SER A 855 2.30 -27.84 23.37
CA SER A 855 2.58 -26.40 23.28
C SER A 855 3.32 -25.93 24.54
N LEU A 856 4.60 -25.59 24.39
CA LEU A 856 5.44 -25.13 25.51
C LEU A 856 4.88 -23.85 26.15
N GLY A 857 4.41 -22.89 25.35
CA GLY A 857 3.81 -21.65 25.87
C GLY A 857 2.57 -21.92 26.71
N GLY A 858 1.72 -22.85 26.27
CA GLY A 858 0.54 -23.27 27.01
C GLY A 858 0.86 -24.04 28.30
N ILE A 859 1.79 -25.00 28.25
CA ILE A 859 2.09 -25.91 29.37
C ILE A 859 2.96 -25.25 30.44
N VAL A 860 3.96 -24.46 30.04
CA VAL A 860 4.97 -23.90 30.95
C VAL A 860 4.52 -22.55 31.54
N ILE A 861 3.81 -21.73 30.76
CA ILE A 861 3.45 -20.36 31.15
C ILE A 861 1.94 -20.25 31.35
N GLY A 862 1.16 -20.56 30.31
CA GLY A 862 -0.29 -20.33 30.27
C GLY A 862 -1.06 -21.01 31.41
N MET A 863 -1.00 -22.34 31.47
CA MET A 863 -1.77 -23.12 32.45
C MET A 863 -1.31 -22.92 33.90
N PRO A 864 0.00 -22.92 34.22
CA PRO A 864 0.46 -22.67 35.58
C PRO A 864 -0.01 -21.31 36.13
N LEU A 865 0.10 -20.23 35.34
CA LEU A 865 -0.41 -18.91 35.73
C LEU A 865 -1.94 -18.92 35.93
N THR A 866 -2.66 -19.65 35.07
CA THR A 866 -4.11 -19.80 35.17
C THR A 866 -4.53 -20.51 36.45
N VAL A 867 -3.91 -21.64 36.77
CA VAL A 867 -4.16 -22.39 38.02
C VAL A 867 -3.78 -21.55 39.24
N ALA A 868 -2.64 -20.86 39.20
CA ALA A 868 -2.23 -19.96 40.27
C ALA A 868 -3.26 -18.84 40.50
N MET A 869 -3.75 -18.20 39.44
CA MET A 869 -4.74 -17.14 39.53
C MET A 869 -6.09 -17.66 40.07
N LEU A 870 -6.53 -18.84 39.63
CA LEU A 870 -7.73 -19.49 40.15
C LEU A 870 -7.60 -19.80 41.65
N LEU A 871 -6.45 -20.31 42.09
CA LEU A 871 -6.20 -20.60 43.50
C LEU A 871 -6.14 -19.32 44.35
N LEU A 872 -5.46 -18.28 43.88
CA LEU A 872 -5.39 -16.97 44.56
C LEU A 872 -6.78 -16.36 44.75
N THR A 873 -7.61 -16.39 43.70
CA THR A 873 -8.97 -15.83 43.74
C THR A 873 -9.92 -16.69 44.58
N TRP A 874 -9.73 -18.01 44.62
CA TRP A 874 -10.53 -18.91 45.43
C TRP A 874 -10.14 -18.91 46.93
N GLN A 875 -8.86 -19.06 47.27
CA GLN A 875 -8.38 -19.24 48.65
C GLN A 875 -7.68 -18.01 49.27
N GLY A 876 -7.49 -16.93 48.53
CA GLY A 876 -6.78 -15.74 49.01
C GLY A 876 -5.31 -16.02 49.34
N GLN A 877 -4.77 -15.39 50.39
CA GLN A 877 -3.36 -15.57 50.79
C GLN A 877 -2.98 -17.02 51.16
N ARG A 878 -3.97 -17.86 51.52
CA ARG A 878 -3.73 -19.29 51.83
C ARG A 878 -3.35 -20.10 50.58
N ALA A 879 -3.64 -19.59 49.39
CA ALA A 879 -3.30 -20.21 48.12
C ALA A 879 -1.79 -20.34 47.89
N TRP A 880 -0.96 -19.47 48.48
CA TRP A 880 0.50 -19.48 48.25
C TRP A 880 1.14 -20.83 48.58
N ARG A 881 0.68 -21.50 49.64
CA ARG A 881 1.15 -22.83 50.01
C ARG A 881 0.90 -23.84 48.90
N TRP A 882 -0.31 -23.83 48.32
CA TRP A 882 -0.67 -24.71 47.21
C TRP A 882 0.05 -24.35 45.91
N ILE A 883 0.22 -23.06 45.61
CA ILE A 883 0.93 -22.60 44.41
C ILE A 883 2.40 -23.03 44.46
N VAL A 884 3.07 -22.84 45.59
CA VAL A 884 4.45 -23.30 45.78
C VAL A 884 4.52 -24.82 45.73
N SER A 885 3.63 -25.54 46.41
CA SER A 885 3.61 -27.01 46.37
C SER A 885 3.34 -27.57 44.96
N MET A 886 2.39 -26.99 44.21
CA MET A 886 2.11 -27.39 42.82
C MET A 886 3.22 -26.95 41.86
N GLY A 887 3.89 -25.83 42.12
CA GLY A 887 5.07 -25.39 41.37
C GLY A 887 6.24 -26.37 41.55
N ILE A 888 6.52 -26.78 42.79
CA ILE A 888 7.55 -27.80 43.09
C ILE A 888 7.17 -29.15 42.47
N MET A 889 5.92 -29.61 42.66
CA MET A 889 5.46 -30.86 42.05
C MET A 889 5.48 -30.82 40.52
N GLY A 890 5.09 -29.70 39.91
CA GLY A 890 5.16 -29.48 38.47
C GLY A 890 6.60 -29.51 37.97
N PHE A 891 7.52 -28.83 38.65
CA PHE A 891 8.95 -28.87 38.35
C PHE A 891 9.53 -30.29 38.46
N LEU A 892 9.17 -31.02 39.52
CA LEU A 892 9.57 -32.43 39.69
C LEU A 892 8.94 -33.34 38.63
N ALA A 893 7.70 -33.06 38.20
CA ALA A 893 7.01 -33.80 37.15
C ALA A 893 7.61 -33.55 35.76
N LEU A 894 8.24 -32.39 35.52
CA LEU A 894 8.98 -32.12 34.27
C LEU A 894 10.17 -33.07 34.09
N ILE A 895 10.74 -33.62 35.17
CA ILE A 895 11.88 -34.54 35.10
C ILE A 895 11.54 -35.87 34.40
N PRO A 896 10.51 -36.64 34.80
CA PRO A 896 10.09 -37.82 34.02
C PRO A 896 9.43 -37.41 32.69
N LEU A 897 8.71 -36.29 32.62
CA LEU A 897 8.03 -35.85 31.40
C LEU A 897 9.01 -35.45 30.29
N SER A 898 10.16 -34.86 30.64
CA SER A 898 11.27 -34.54 29.72
C SER A 898 11.95 -35.77 29.13
N ARG A 899 11.82 -36.95 29.75
CA ARG A 899 12.27 -38.22 29.17
C ARG A 899 11.28 -38.78 28.16
N LEU A 900 10.00 -38.44 28.29
CA LEU A 900 8.91 -38.90 27.41
C LEU A 900 8.65 -37.96 26.24
N ILE A 901 8.98 -36.67 26.39
CA ILE A 901 8.73 -35.62 25.38
C ILE A 901 10.07 -34.95 25.02
N PRO A 902 10.65 -35.26 23.84
CA PRO A 902 11.95 -34.74 23.42
C PRO A 902 12.09 -33.21 23.48
N ARG A 903 11.03 -32.46 23.17
CA ARG A 903 11.04 -30.98 23.27
C ARG A 903 11.18 -30.45 24.70
N LEU A 904 10.68 -31.17 25.71
CA LEU A 904 10.83 -30.76 27.11
C LEU A 904 12.28 -30.93 27.60
N ARG A 905 13.10 -31.74 26.91
CA ARG A 905 14.55 -31.85 27.16
C ARG A 905 15.30 -30.57 26.83
N ASN A 906 14.81 -29.79 25.87
CA ASN A 906 15.43 -28.55 25.41
C ASN A 906 14.91 -27.30 26.15
N LEU A 907 14.11 -27.47 27.21
CA LEU A 907 13.55 -26.34 27.99
C LEU A 907 14.60 -25.49 28.69
N THR A 908 15.75 -26.07 29.03
CA THR A 908 16.90 -25.37 29.64
C THR A 908 17.90 -24.88 28.60
N ASP A 909 17.67 -25.19 27.32
CA ASP A 909 18.52 -24.75 26.22
C ASP A 909 17.96 -23.44 25.64
N PHE A 910 18.47 -22.33 26.19
CA PHE A 910 18.12 -20.99 25.73
C PHE A 910 18.59 -20.70 24.29
N ASN A 911 19.45 -21.56 23.72
CA ASN A 911 19.88 -21.49 22.32
C ASN A 911 19.05 -22.40 21.40
N SER A 912 17.98 -23.02 21.91
CA SER A 912 17.07 -23.83 21.10
C SER A 912 16.52 -23.04 19.90
N ALA A 913 16.50 -23.69 18.73
CA ALA A 913 16.08 -23.08 17.46
C ALA A 913 14.73 -22.34 17.55
N THR A 914 13.77 -22.88 18.33
CA THR A 914 12.43 -22.29 18.51
C THR A 914 12.43 -20.99 19.32
N THR A 915 13.36 -20.82 20.26
CA THR A 915 13.46 -19.62 21.10
C THR A 915 14.19 -18.51 20.34
N VAL A 916 15.31 -18.86 19.72
CA VAL A 916 16.07 -17.96 18.84
C VAL A 916 15.19 -17.44 17.70
N PHE A 917 14.38 -18.32 17.09
CA PHE A 917 13.41 -17.95 16.05
C PHE A 917 12.44 -16.86 16.52
N ARG A 918 11.78 -17.01 17.68
CA ARG A 918 10.85 -15.99 18.19
C ARG A 918 11.54 -14.66 18.47
N ILE A 919 12.76 -14.69 19.03
CA ILE A 919 13.54 -13.48 19.28
C ILE A 919 13.85 -12.75 17.97
N ASN A 920 14.14 -13.48 16.88
CA ASN A 920 14.35 -12.90 15.56
C ASN A 920 13.08 -12.27 15.01
N VAL A 921 11.95 -12.98 15.08
CA VAL A 921 10.64 -12.43 14.68
C VAL A 921 10.34 -11.15 15.44
N TRP A 922 10.56 -11.10 16.75
CA TRP A 922 10.33 -9.90 17.56
C TRP A 922 11.25 -8.76 17.16
N ARG A 923 12.53 -9.05 16.86
CA ARG A 923 13.48 -8.02 16.41
C ARG A 923 13.09 -7.45 15.04
N SER A 924 12.77 -8.30 14.07
CA SER A 924 12.21 -7.88 12.77
C SER A 924 10.95 -7.04 12.94
N THR A 925 10.09 -7.43 13.88
CA THR A 925 8.87 -6.67 14.19
C THR A 925 9.17 -5.30 14.78
N LEU A 926 10.19 -5.20 15.65
CA LEU A 926 10.61 -3.93 16.24
C LEU A 926 11.25 -2.99 15.21
N GLU A 927 12.00 -3.50 14.24
CA GLU A 927 12.51 -2.68 13.12
C GLU A 927 11.37 -2.16 12.24
N LEU A 928 10.38 -3.01 11.91
CA LEU A 928 9.15 -2.58 11.24
C LEU A 928 8.42 -1.47 12.01
N LEU A 929 8.31 -1.61 13.34
CA LEU A 929 7.65 -0.63 14.20
C LEU A 929 8.49 0.64 14.44
N ARG A 930 9.81 0.57 14.25
CA ARG A 930 10.69 1.74 14.32
C ARG A 930 10.41 2.70 13.17
N GLU A 931 10.11 2.16 11.99
CA GLU A 931 9.68 2.95 10.82
C GLU A 931 8.23 3.43 10.97
N ASN A 932 7.35 2.65 11.62
CA ASN A 932 5.92 2.96 11.73
C ASN A 932 5.38 2.97 13.19
N PRO A 933 5.89 3.83 14.09
CA PRO A 933 5.59 3.73 15.52
C PRO A 933 4.15 4.12 15.86
N LEU A 934 3.58 5.12 15.17
CA LEU A 934 2.27 5.68 15.49
C LEU A 934 1.11 4.91 14.87
N THR A 935 1.28 4.41 13.65
CA THR A 935 0.24 3.78 12.82
C THR A 935 0.38 2.25 12.77
N GLY A 936 1.58 1.72 13.03
CA GLY A 936 1.91 0.36 12.62
C GLY A 936 1.84 0.23 11.10
N VAL A 937 1.70 -0.99 10.60
CA VAL A 937 1.55 -1.28 9.17
C VAL A 937 0.09 -1.49 8.76
N GLY A 938 -0.83 -1.62 9.72
CA GLY A 938 -2.24 -1.84 9.43
C GLY A 938 -2.65 -3.31 9.50
N LEU A 939 -3.93 -3.57 9.24
CA LEU A 939 -4.50 -4.92 9.28
C LEU A 939 -3.93 -5.81 8.17
N ASP A 940 -3.58 -7.04 8.51
CA ASP A 940 -3.08 -8.12 7.64
C ASP A 940 -1.77 -7.83 6.89
N GLN A 941 -1.02 -6.79 7.28
CA GLN A 941 0.20 -6.40 6.55
C GLN A 941 1.47 -7.12 7.04
N PHE A 942 1.46 -7.69 8.25
CA PHE A 942 2.67 -8.24 8.87
C PHE A 942 3.32 -9.34 8.04
N LEU A 943 2.54 -10.28 7.48
CA LEU A 943 3.04 -11.36 6.65
C LEU A 943 3.90 -10.84 5.50
N TYR A 944 3.37 -9.85 4.79
CA TYR A 944 3.96 -9.29 3.58
C TYR A 944 5.20 -8.48 3.92
N ALA A 945 5.11 -7.61 4.92
CA ALA A 945 6.24 -6.81 5.40
C ALA A 945 7.36 -7.70 5.96
N TYR A 946 7.02 -8.69 6.78
CA TYR A 946 7.99 -9.61 7.36
C TYR A 946 8.74 -10.35 6.25
N ARG A 947 8.03 -11.02 5.33
CA ARG A 947 8.67 -11.91 4.36
C ARG A 947 9.49 -11.19 3.30
N SER A 948 9.10 -9.99 2.89
CA SER A 948 9.76 -9.26 1.81
C SER A 948 10.81 -8.28 2.33
N ARG A 949 10.59 -7.62 3.48
CA ARG A 949 11.45 -6.50 3.89
C ARG A 949 12.21 -6.79 5.17
N TYR A 950 11.53 -7.28 6.20
CA TYR A 950 12.11 -7.35 7.54
C TYR A 950 12.62 -8.73 7.97
N ILE A 951 12.54 -9.75 7.10
CA ILE A 951 13.02 -11.09 7.44
C ILE A 951 14.54 -11.08 7.57
N MET A 952 15.01 -11.47 8.74
CA MET A 952 16.44 -11.62 8.99
C MET A 952 16.90 -12.99 8.46
N PRO A 953 18.17 -13.14 8.05
CA PRO A 953 18.71 -14.42 7.60
C PRO A 953 18.50 -15.56 8.60
N GLU A 954 18.50 -15.29 9.90
CA GLU A 954 18.24 -16.28 10.97
C GLU A 954 16.74 -16.46 11.29
N GLY A 955 15.86 -15.64 10.72
CA GLY A 955 14.39 -15.76 10.77
C GLY A 955 13.78 -16.47 9.56
N ALA A 956 14.58 -16.75 8.53
CA ALA A 956 14.17 -17.38 7.26
C ALA A 956 13.57 -18.79 7.37
N ALA A 957 13.58 -19.41 8.56
CA ALA A 957 13.06 -20.76 8.77
C ALA A 957 11.54 -20.88 8.54
N ASP A 958 10.79 -19.81 8.76
CA ASP A 958 9.35 -19.75 8.44
C ASP A 958 9.02 -18.36 7.86
N PRO A 959 9.22 -18.18 6.53
CA PRO A 959 9.05 -16.89 5.89
C PRO A 959 7.58 -16.51 5.70
N ASN A 960 6.63 -17.41 5.96
CA ASN A 960 5.20 -17.17 5.75
C ASN A 960 4.46 -16.92 7.07
N LEU A 961 5.15 -16.35 8.05
CA LEU A 961 4.59 -16.05 9.35
C LEU A 961 3.65 -14.84 9.29
N SER A 962 2.39 -15.03 9.68
CA SER A 962 1.36 -13.97 9.62
C SER A 962 1.23 -13.12 10.89
N HIS A 963 1.97 -13.42 11.95
CA HIS A 963 1.85 -12.73 13.23
C HIS A 963 3.16 -12.77 14.04
N PRO A 964 3.51 -11.71 14.78
CA PRO A 964 4.76 -11.59 15.54
C PRO A 964 4.92 -12.52 16.77
N HIS A 965 3.99 -13.45 17.02
CA HIS A 965 3.99 -14.31 18.22
C HIS A 965 4.09 -13.54 19.56
N ASN A 966 3.53 -12.34 19.63
CA ASN A 966 3.43 -11.57 20.88
C ASN A 966 2.22 -10.64 20.81
N ILE A 967 1.31 -10.77 21.76
CA ILE A 967 0.03 -10.04 21.78
C ILE A 967 0.18 -8.51 21.82
N LEU A 968 1.26 -7.97 22.42
CA LEU A 968 1.48 -6.52 22.43
C LEU A 968 2.02 -6.04 21.08
N LEU A 969 3.00 -6.77 20.53
CA LEU A 969 3.52 -6.48 19.19
C LEU A 969 2.42 -6.61 18.14
N GLU A 970 1.51 -7.58 18.28
CA GLU A 970 0.35 -7.76 17.41
C GLU A 970 -0.50 -6.49 17.32
N HIS A 971 -0.87 -5.91 18.47
CA HIS A 971 -1.69 -4.69 18.49
C HIS A 971 -0.92 -3.48 17.99
N TRP A 972 0.40 -3.43 18.24
CA TRP A 972 1.25 -2.36 17.75
C TRP A 972 1.39 -2.40 16.23
N VAL A 973 1.64 -3.59 15.67
CA VAL A 973 1.77 -3.79 14.21
C VAL A 973 0.46 -3.44 13.50
N ARG A 974 -0.69 -3.86 14.04
CA ARG A 974 -2.00 -3.63 13.40
C ARG A 974 -2.52 -2.19 13.49
N PHE A 975 -2.29 -1.52 14.62
CA PHE A 975 -2.97 -0.25 14.94
C PHE A 975 -2.02 0.84 15.48
N GLY A 976 -0.72 0.61 15.45
CA GLY A 976 0.26 1.50 16.03
C GLY A 976 0.22 1.52 17.56
N ILE A 977 0.88 2.52 18.15
CA ILE A 977 0.90 2.70 19.62
C ILE A 977 -0.51 2.78 20.22
N TRP A 978 -1.48 3.27 19.45
CA TRP A 978 -2.88 3.36 19.85
C TRP A 978 -3.54 1.99 20.05
N GLY A 979 -3.10 0.96 19.33
CA GLY A 979 -3.51 -0.42 19.56
C GLY A 979 -3.13 -0.93 20.94
N ILE A 980 -1.91 -0.64 21.38
CA ILE A 980 -1.44 -0.99 22.73
C ILE A 980 -2.29 -0.24 23.78
N VAL A 981 -2.52 1.04 23.58
CA VAL A 981 -3.32 1.86 24.51
C VAL A 981 -4.74 1.30 24.63
N ALA A 982 -5.42 1.01 23.51
CA ALA A 982 -6.76 0.43 23.50
C ALA A 982 -6.80 -0.96 24.15
N PHE A 983 -5.79 -1.80 23.90
CA PHE A 983 -5.67 -3.11 24.51
C PHE A 983 -5.48 -3.00 26.03
N LEU A 984 -4.51 -2.22 26.50
CA LEU A 984 -4.24 -2.01 27.93
C LEU A 984 -5.44 -1.38 28.65
N TYR A 985 -6.13 -0.43 28.02
CA TYR A 985 -7.36 0.16 28.53
C TYR A 985 -8.44 -0.92 28.76
N THR A 986 -8.65 -1.79 27.77
CA THR A 986 -9.61 -2.89 27.86
C THR A 986 -9.23 -3.86 28.97
N GLN A 987 -7.94 -4.22 29.09
CA GLN A 987 -7.44 -5.10 30.15
C GLN A 987 -7.61 -4.48 31.55
N TRP A 988 -7.25 -3.22 31.72
CA TRP A 988 -7.42 -2.49 32.98
C TRP A 988 -8.88 -2.53 33.44
N HIS A 989 -9.82 -2.22 32.55
CA HIS A 989 -11.23 -2.19 32.88
C HIS A 989 -11.84 -3.59 33.07
N PHE A 990 -11.34 -4.61 32.37
CA PHE A 990 -11.69 -6.00 32.63
C PHE A 990 -11.30 -6.39 34.06
N TRP A 991 -10.04 -6.21 34.45
CA TRP A 991 -9.55 -6.60 35.77
C TRP A 991 -10.16 -5.75 36.89
N LYS A 992 -10.38 -4.46 36.67
CA LYS A 992 -11.10 -3.58 37.62
C LYS A 992 -12.53 -4.08 37.88
N THR A 993 -13.23 -4.48 36.81
CA THR A 993 -14.59 -5.03 36.91
C THR A 993 -14.58 -6.38 37.63
N VAL A 994 -13.61 -7.24 37.34
CA VAL A 994 -13.41 -8.49 38.09
C VAL A 994 -13.26 -8.22 39.58
N LEU A 995 -12.35 -7.33 39.98
CA LEU A 995 -12.10 -6.99 41.40
C LEU A 995 -13.36 -6.46 42.09
N HIS A 996 -14.17 -5.67 41.39
CA HIS A 996 -15.46 -5.20 41.89
C HIS A 996 -16.46 -6.35 42.14
N LEU A 997 -16.47 -7.36 41.28
CA LEU A 997 -17.40 -8.49 41.33
C LEU A 997 -16.98 -9.64 42.26
N LEU A 998 -15.68 -9.75 42.60
CA LEU A 998 -15.14 -10.87 43.38
C LEU A 998 -15.86 -11.10 44.71
N ARG A 999 -16.04 -10.05 45.51
CA ARG A 999 -16.67 -10.13 46.84
C ARG A 999 -18.18 -10.37 46.79
N PRO A 1000 -18.99 -9.57 46.06
CA PRO A 1000 -20.45 -9.71 46.08
C PRO A 1000 -20.92 -11.06 45.51
N ILE A 1001 -20.29 -11.56 44.45
CA ILE A 1001 -20.70 -12.81 43.80
C ILE A 1001 -20.32 -14.03 44.63
N ARG A 1002 -19.08 -14.06 45.17
CA ARG A 1002 -18.59 -15.18 45.99
C ARG A 1002 -19.49 -15.48 47.19
N LEU A 1003 -20.08 -14.44 47.79
CA LEU A 1003 -20.91 -14.57 48.99
C LEU A 1003 -22.36 -14.94 48.69
N LYS A 1004 -22.86 -14.65 47.48
CA LYS A 1004 -24.30 -14.72 47.17
C LYS A 1004 -24.68 -15.80 46.17
N GLN A 1005 -23.80 -16.18 45.23
CA GLN A 1005 -24.16 -17.09 44.13
C GLN A 1005 -23.03 -18.04 43.71
N GLY A 1006 -23.10 -19.30 44.14
CA GLY A 1006 -22.10 -20.32 43.82
C GLY A 1006 -21.91 -20.58 42.32
N HIS A 1007 -22.99 -20.52 41.53
CA HIS A 1007 -22.91 -20.79 40.08
C HIS A 1007 -22.28 -19.65 39.28
N LEU A 1008 -22.70 -18.39 39.52
CA LEU A 1008 -22.04 -17.22 38.92
C LEU A 1008 -20.59 -17.08 39.38
N TRP A 1009 -20.27 -17.48 40.61
CA TRP A 1009 -18.89 -17.53 41.11
C TRP A 1009 -18.02 -18.47 40.27
N ALA A 1010 -18.52 -19.65 39.90
CA ALA A 1010 -17.77 -20.57 39.03
C ALA A 1010 -17.54 -19.99 37.63
N ILE A 1011 -18.53 -19.30 37.04
CA ILE A 1011 -18.38 -18.65 35.74
C ILE A 1011 -17.38 -17.48 35.82
N LEU A 1012 -17.42 -16.67 36.88
CA LEU A 1012 -16.47 -15.57 37.09
C LEU A 1012 -15.03 -16.10 37.23
N LEU A 1013 -14.82 -17.18 38.01
CA LEU A 1013 -13.52 -17.84 38.11
C LEU A 1013 -13.04 -18.34 36.74
N GLY A 1014 -13.93 -18.96 35.95
CA GLY A 1014 -13.62 -19.37 34.59
C GLY A 1014 -13.21 -18.20 33.69
N CYS A 1015 -13.91 -17.05 33.76
CA CYS A 1015 -13.54 -15.85 33.01
C CYS A 1015 -12.15 -15.32 33.41
N ILE A 1016 -11.85 -15.30 34.71
CA ILE A 1016 -10.54 -14.90 35.23
C ILE A 1016 -9.45 -15.80 34.67
N GLY A 1017 -9.60 -17.12 34.84
CA GLY A 1017 -8.60 -18.07 34.38
C GLY A 1017 -8.44 -18.06 32.86
N SER A 1018 -9.53 -17.93 32.11
CA SER A 1018 -9.49 -17.84 30.64
C SER A 1018 -8.79 -16.58 30.15
N MET A 1019 -9.03 -15.42 30.78
CA MET A 1019 -8.31 -14.19 30.42
C MET A 1019 -6.83 -14.27 30.80
N THR A 1020 -6.51 -14.83 31.98
CA THR A 1020 -5.12 -15.09 32.38
C THR A 1020 -4.40 -15.99 31.37
N TYR A 1021 -5.04 -17.08 30.93
CA TYR A 1021 -4.47 -17.96 29.92
C TYR A 1021 -4.24 -17.23 28.59
N THR A 1022 -5.22 -16.43 28.15
CA THR A 1022 -5.15 -15.63 26.92
C THR A 1022 -3.94 -14.69 26.93
N LEU A 1023 -3.72 -13.98 28.02
CA LEU A 1023 -2.60 -13.07 28.17
C LEU A 1023 -1.27 -13.83 28.27
N ALA A 1024 -1.21 -14.85 29.11
CA ALA A 1024 0.01 -15.59 29.40
C ALA A 1024 0.56 -16.36 28.19
N HIS A 1025 -0.30 -17.08 27.46
CA HIS A 1025 0.12 -17.77 26.24
C HIS A 1025 0.32 -16.79 25.08
N GLY A 1026 -0.49 -15.72 25.01
CA GLY A 1026 -0.37 -14.68 23.99
C GLY A 1026 0.93 -13.88 24.03
N LEU A 1027 1.70 -13.91 25.13
CA LEU A 1027 3.04 -13.29 25.17
C LEU A 1027 4.07 -14.00 24.28
N VAL A 1028 3.81 -15.25 23.87
CA VAL A 1028 4.77 -16.09 23.11
C VAL A 1028 4.15 -16.78 21.88
N ASP A 1029 2.90 -16.45 21.56
CA ASP A 1029 2.13 -17.03 20.46
C ASP A 1029 0.99 -16.08 20.02
N ALA A 1030 0.17 -16.51 19.04
CA ALA A 1030 -0.95 -15.78 18.45
C ALA A 1030 -2.11 -15.56 19.43
N GLY A 1031 -1.94 -14.66 20.40
CA GLY A 1031 -2.88 -14.47 21.50
C GLY A 1031 -4.32 -14.26 21.05
N ILE A 1032 -4.57 -13.33 20.12
CA ILE A 1032 -5.92 -12.98 19.63
C ILE A 1032 -5.99 -12.99 18.09
N ALA A 1033 -4.87 -13.23 17.39
CA ALA A 1033 -4.68 -13.07 15.94
C ALA A 1033 -5.39 -14.11 15.04
N PHE A 1034 -6.31 -14.89 15.58
CA PHE A 1034 -7.15 -15.81 14.81
C PHE A 1034 -8.63 -15.58 15.09
N ILE A 1035 -9.49 -15.87 14.12
CA ILE A 1035 -10.92 -15.55 14.16
C ILE A 1035 -11.62 -16.23 15.34
N ASN A 1036 -11.35 -17.51 15.58
CA ASN A 1036 -11.87 -18.21 16.75
C ASN A 1036 -11.44 -17.55 18.07
N LEU A 1037 -10.21 -17.02 18.13
CA LEU A 1037 -9.65 -16.38 19.30
C LEU A 1037 -10.17 -14.95 19.51
N SER A 1038 -10.46 -14.21 18.44
CA SER A 1038 -11.04 -12.86 18.52
C SER A 1038 -12.49 -12.91 19.00
N TYR A 1039 -13.32 -13.81 18.44
CA TYR A 1039 -14.70 -14.05 18.91
C TYR A 1039 -14.74 -14.48 20.38
N PHE A 1040 -13.85 -15.39 20.79
CA PHE A 1040 -13.80 -15.84 22.18
C PHE A 1040 -13.29 -14.73 23.12
N TYR A 1041 -12.39 -13.85 22.67
CA TYR A 1041 -11.92 -12.72 23.46
C TYR A 1041 -13.07 -11.74 23.76
N VAL A 1042 -13.83 -11.32 22.74
CA VAL A 1042 -15.00 -10.45 22.95
C VAL A 1042 -16.12 -11.16 23.72
N PHE A 1043 -16.25 -12.49 23.59
CA PHE A 1043 -17.15 -13.28 24.43
C PHE A 1043 -16.79 -13.16 25.92
N LEU A 1044 -15.51 -13.23 26.29
CA LEU A 1044 -15.08 -13.05 27.69
C LEU A 1044 -15.41 -11.66 28.23
N LEU A 1045 -15.19 -10.63 27.40
CA LEU A 1045 -15.59 -9.26 27.75
C LEU A 1045 -17.11 -9.19 27.96
N GLY A 1046 -17.89 -9.73 27.02
CA GLY A 1046 -19.35 -9.76 27.07
C GLY A 1046 -19.89 -10.53 28.28
N ALA A 1047 -19.36 -11.71 28.56
CA ALA A 1047 -19.72 -12.53 29.72
C ALA A 1047 -19.52 -11.76 31.03
N LEU A 1048 -18.39 -11.02 31.17
CA LEU A 1048 -18.15 -10.19 32.35
C LEU A 1048 -19.18 -9.04 32.46
N THR A 1049 -19.55 -8.40 31.34
CA THR A 1049 -20.60 -7.37 31.35
C THR A 1049 -21.98 -7.93 31.72
N ILE A 1050 -22.30 -9.15 31.31
CA ILE A 1050 -23.56 -9.84 31.67
C ILE A 1050 -23.58 -10.12 33.17
N ILE A 1051 -22.47 -10.60 33.74
CA ILE A 1051 -22.33 -10.83 35.18
C ILE A 1051 -22.53 -9.51 35.96
N LEU A 1052 -21.94 -8.41 35.49
CA LEU A 1052 -22.11 -7.09 36.10
C LEU A 1052 -23.57 -6.64 36.10
N ASN A 1053 -24.28 -6.81 34.98
CA ASN A 1053 -25.71 -6.45 34.88
C ASN A 1053 -26.58 -7.32 35.80
N LEU A 1054 -26.30 -8.63 35.88
CA LEU A 1054 -27.01 -9.55 36.77
C LEU A 1054 -26.84 -9.14 38.24
N GLU A 1055 -25.63 -8.77 38.65
CA GLU A 1055 -25.33 -8.31 40.01
C GLU A 1055 -26.13 -7.05 40.39
N GLN A 1056 -26.17 -6.05 39.50
CA GLN A 1056 -26.91 -4.81 39.73
C GLN A 1056 -28.42 -5.03 39.88
N THR A 1057 -29.00 -6.00 39.15
CA THR A 1057 -30.43 -6.34 39.28
C THR A 1057 -30.79 -7.08 40.59
N LEU A 1058 -29.80 -7.56 41.34
CA LEU A 1058 -29.99 -8.36 42.56
C LEU A 1058 -29.77 -7.55 43.86
N LEU A 1059 -29.43 -6.27 43.77
CA LEU A 1059 -29.36 -5.35 44.91
C LEU A 1059 -30.64 -4.50 44.95
N PRO A 1060 -31.49 -4.60 45.99
CA PRO A 1060 -32.48 -3.56 46.24
C PRO A 1060 -31.72 -2.26 46.53
N SER A 1061 -32.08 -1.17 45.86
CA SER A 1061 -31.67 0.17 46.26
C SER A 1061 -32.08 0.37 47.71
N SER A 1062 -31.13 0.70 48.58
CA SER A 1062 -31.36 1.06 49.98
C SER A 1062 -32.11 2.40 50.16
N GLN A 1063 -32.94 2.80 49.20
CA GLN A 1063 -33.72 4.05 49.22
C GLN A 1063 -35.23 3.83 49.47
N ASP A 1064 -35.74 2.60 49.46
CA ASP A 1064 -37.19 2.34 49.68
C ASP A 1064 -37.57 2.07 51.16
N ASN A 1065 -36.75 2.51 52.12
CA ASN A 1065 -37.06 2.38 53.56
C ASN A 1065 -37.38 3.72 54.26
N GLU A 1066 -37.59 4.79 53.51
CA GLU A 1066 -38.22 6.03 54.01
C GLU A 1066 -39.31 6.48 53.06
N LEU A 1067 -40.51 5.92 53.20
CA LEU A 1067 -41.79 6.54 52.83
C LEU A 1067 -42.94 5.93 53.65
#